data_AF-A0A2P6MAC4-F1
#
_entry.id   AF-A0A2P6MAC4-F1
#
_cell.length_a   1.000
_cell.length_b   1.000
_cell.length_c   1.000
_cell.angle_alpha   90.00
_cell.angle_beta   90.00
_cell.angle_gamma   90.00
#
_symmetry.space_group_name_H-M   'P 1'
#
loop_
_entity.id
_entity.type
_entity.pdbx_description
1 polymer ?
#
loop_
_entity_poly.entity_id
_entity_poly.type
_entity_poly.pdbx_seq_one_letter_code
_entity_poly.pdbx_strand_id
1 'polypeptide(L)'
;MAASQVLVAGWYGAGNLGDEMLLSLFVDGCRELGARAVALSFDPAGTTARHGIAAVDIADLAAVEAAMSASGLFALGGGGLLQTHDRFTLDDLDDFDVPGIGSYVRPLLMARQLGVPTLLWAQGLGPLEGGEPRAIVRDLFDWVDHACLRDAGSLALLRALGSQRDCRVAPDPAWAWPLPAVEPLPGAGPAPRRIAIVPRAWPSAPEWPLRLQQALQASEAGAGTHLVWLASQTASVPGRVASDIDFIRSLMASFEGRFSQELQVHSDAAGFTRALAGCQATIAMRLHAQLLSLRLGLPTFCLEYDAKMSATSAQAGVGEDARLDVSSPAGDWNTRLPAWLEATAGLARARGAAIDGLEREALAHREVLREAIAGAGRRPPAPRWPAPARDWLAAWHRRRLGRELEAVRLEAAMREARLSERLDACAEALADARDQAAALGENLHAREVELASLQASRSWRLTRPLRSLRRMASGRGDVAVPASAPTPASAAPATTAGDLDWASFQAKVLSRRGDYRGVFVQECVIDWNVALFQRPQHIALAMARAGYLVIYRTGNFGGDDVQGFREVSPGVWLTNRPEVDGLGGVVRSIYSTGHSRTPESLAACPRDNVLVYEYVDHIDPRISGTPENVARLAALRDWAMGGGVDLVAATSRVLHAEACAALGPERCLFVPNGVDTRHYRDPAQASVVLPEALQAFRRRHARLVGYFGAIAPWLWYDALAELVALRPGLGFVFIGPDYFGGAARLPVAPNVLHLGAVDYRVLPAHGAVFDACMIPFEPGDIARSTSPLKLFEYFALEKPVVVSSQMIECTVFPEVFHGDSPATLAAALDQALAVAGDGGFRARLATLADQNDWDRRAARLDRAARRGAVRAGAL
;
A
#
# COMPACT_ATOMS: atom_id res chain seq x y z
N MET A 1 -19.83 41.14 20.88
CA MET A 1 -20.48 39.93 21.43
C MET A 1 -19.44 38.83 21.36
N ALA A 2 -19.16 38.12 22.46
CA ALA A 2 -18.18 37.03 22.46
C ALA A 2 -18.50 36.00 21.37
N ALA A 3 -17.49 35.36 20.79
CA ALA A 3 -17.70 34.34 19.76
C ALA A 3 -18.58 33.21 20.31
N SER A 4 -19.80 33.06 19.78
CA SER A 4 -20.68 31.94 20.12
C SER A 4 -20.16 30.61 19.59
N GLN A 5 -19.26 30.66 18.61
CA GLN A 5 -18.66 29.50 17.96
C GLN A 5 -17.19 29.74 17.61
N VAL A 6 -16.34 28.76 17.93
CA VAL A 6 -14.91 28.70 17.59
C VAL A 6 -14.67 27.51 16.68
N LEU A 7 -14.13 27.75 15.48
CA LEU A 7 -13.65 26.67 14.59
C LEU A 7 -12.19 26.39 14.93
N VAL A 8 -11.85 25.13 15.21
CA VAL A 8 -10.48 24.72 15.53
C VAL A 8 -9.96 23.72 14.51
N ALA A 9 -8.73 23.90 14.07
CA ALA A 9 -8.02 22.98 13.19
C ALA A 9 -6.78 22.40 13.89
N GLY A 10 -6.44 21.17 13.56
CA GLY A 10 -5.28 20.46 14.11
C GLY A 10 -5.22 19.05 13.55
N TRP A 11 -4.38 18.20 14.14
CA TRP A 11 -4.26 16.80 13.75
C TRP A 11 -5.33 15.92 14.42
N TYR A 12 -6.61 16.23 14.16
CA TYR A 12 -7.77 15.64 14.85
C TYR A 12 -8.50 14.60 13.99
N GLY A 13 -9.02 13.55 14.61
CA GLY A 13 -9.62 12.41 13.90
C GLY A 13 -8.60 11.50 13.22
N ALA A 14 -7.31 11.78 13.40
CA ALA A 14 -6.21 11.01 12.82
C ALA A 14 -5.74 9.87 13.74
N GLY A 15 -6.39 9.64 14.89
CA GLY A 15 -6.04 8.57 15.84
C GLY A 15 -4.80 8.84 16.71
N ASN A 16 -4.25 10.07 16.71
CA ASN A 16 -3.18 10.48 17.61
C ASN A 16 -3.74 10.91 18.98
N LEU A 17 -3.60 10.08 19.99
CA LEU A 17 -4.18 10.34 21.32
C LEU A 17 -3.64 11.61 21.98
N GLY A 18 -2.44 12.04 21.62
CA GLY A 18 -1.87 13.30 22.07
C GLY A 18 -2.63 14.52 21.53
N ASP A 19 -2.91 14.54 20.22
CA ASP A 19 -3.64 15.64 19.60
C ASP A 19 -5.13 15.61 20.00
N GLU A 20 -5.71 14.42 20.19
CA GLU A 20 -7.07 14.29 20.74
C GLU A 20 -7.16 14.84 22.19
N MET A 21 -6.11 14.67 22.98
CA MET A 21 -6.01 15.24 24.33
C MET A 21 -5.97 16.78 24.29
N LEU A 22 -5.17 17.35 23.38
CA LEU A 22 -5.10 18.80 23.18
C LEU A 22 -6.45 19.37 22.71
N LEU A 23 -7.15 18.67 21.82
CA LEU A 23 -8.50 19.05 21.41
C LEU A 23 -9.48 19.03 22.60
N SER A 24 -9.43 18.00 23.45
CA SER A 24 -10.29 17.90 24.63
C SER A 24 -10.10 19.12 25.56
N LEU A 25 -8.84 19.46 25.87
CA LEU A 25 -8.51 20.63 26.71
C LEU A 25 -8.98 21.94 26.08
N PHE A 26 -8.86 22.09 24.76
CA PHE A 26 -9.34 23.25 24.04
C PHE A 26 -10.87 23.37 24.10
N VAL A 27 -11.57 22.25 23.89
CA VAL A 27 -13.03 22.16 23.93
C VAL A 27 -13.56 22.49 25.31
N ASP A 28 -12.95 21.95 26.36
CA ASP A 28 -13.36 22.23 27.74
C ASP A 28 -13.12 23.71 28.09
N GLY A 29 -11.99 24.27 27.66
CA GLY A 29 -11.74 25.71 27.77
C GLY A 29 -12.81 26.56 27.06
N CYS A 30 -13.25 26.17 25.86
CA CYS A 30 -14.34 26.86 25.17
C CYS A 30 -15.66 26.75 25.94
N ARG A 31 -16.02 25.56 26.43
CA ARG A 31 -17.28 25.30 27.15
C ARG A 31 -17.40 26.12 28.42
N GLU A 32 -16.34 26.19 29.22
CA GLU A 32 -16.32 26.99 30.45
C GLU A 32 -16.48 28.49 30.18
N LEU A 33 -16.00 28.95 29.04
CA LEU A 33 -16.13 30.33 28.57
C LEU A 33 -17.48 30.60 27.87
N GLY A 34 -18.37 29.61 27.80
CA GLY A 34 -19.68 29.71 27.16
C GLY A 34 -19.65 29.70 25.63
N ALA A 35 -18.55 29.26 25.01
CA ALA A 35 -18.38 29.17 23.56
C ALA A 35 -18.52 27.72 23.06
N ARG A 36 -19.03 27.55 21.82
CA ARG A 36 -19.13 26.24 21.17
C ARG A 36 -17.93 25.96 20.27
N ALA A 37 -17.21 24.88 20.50
CA ALA A 37 -16.16 24.44 19.59
C ALA A 37 -16.72 23.60 18.43
N VAL A 38 -16.13 23.77 17.24
CA VAL A 38 -16.33 22.94 16.04
C VAL A 38 -14.94 22.57 15.52
N ALA A 39 -14.68 21.30 15.19
CA ALA A 39 -13.36 20.86 14.77
C ALA A 39 -13.28 20.53 13.27
N LEU A 40 -12.18 20.89 12.62
CA LEU A 40 -11.78 20.26 11.36
C LEU A 40 -11.12 18.91 11.68
N SER A 41 -11.53 17.85 10.99
CA SER A 41 -11.16 16.47 11.33
C SER A 41 -10.95 15.59 10.11
N PHE A 42 -10.04 14.63 10.22
CA PHE A 42 -9.88 13.52 9.26
C PHE A 42 -10.95 12.42 9.43
N ASP A 43 -11.60 12.38 10.59
CA ASP A 43 -12.72 11.48 10.90
C ASP A 43 -13.78 12.27 11.70
N PRO A 44 -14.67 13.01 11.01
CA PRO A 44 -15.67 13.84 11.67
C PRO A 44 -16.60 13.04 12.59
N ALA A 45 -16.95 11.82 12.21
CA ALA A 45 -17.81 10.96 13.01
C ALA A 45 -17.12 10.55 14.31
N GLY A 46 -15.86 10.09 14.25
CA GLY A 46 -15.08 9.72 15.43
C GLY A 46 -14.77 10.92 16.33
N THR A 47 -14.40 12.07 15.76
CA THR A 47 -14.19 13.30 16.54
C THR A 47 -15.46 13.74 17.26
N THR A 48 -16.62 13.66 16.59
CA THR A 48 -17.92 14.00 17.19
C THR A 48 -18.24 13.07 18.36
N ALA A 49 -18.08 11.75 18.16
CA ALA A 49 -18.35 10.75 19.18
C ALA A 49 -17.44 10.89 20.41
N ARG A 50 -16.15 11.20 20.20
CA ARG A 50 -15.14 11.30 21.26
C ARG A 50 -15.27 12.57 22.10
N HIS A 51 -15.47 13.71 21.44
CA HIS A 51 -15.40 15.03 22.09
C HIS A 51 -16.76 15.65 22.37
N GLY A 52 -17.84 15.14 21.77
CA GLY A 52 -19.18 15.71 21.91
C GLY A 52 -19.30 17.11 21.32
N ILE A 53 -18.64 17.35 20.19
CA ILE A 53 -18.69 18.60 19.41
C ILE A 53 -19.00 18.29 17.95
N ALA A 54 -19.46 19.28 17.18
CA ALA A 54 -19.57 19.11 15.73
C ALA A 54 -18.17 19.06 15.09
N ALA A 55 -18.00 18.21 14.09
CA ALA A 55 -16.78 18.13 13.31
C ALA A 55 -17.08 18.17 11.80
N VAL A 56 -16.13 18.69 11.03
CA VAL A 56 -16.21 18.86 9.57
C VAL A 56 -15.02 18.17 8.94
N ASP A 57 -15.25 17.47 7.82
CA ASP A 57 -14.17 16.84 7.07
C ASP A 57 -13.21 17.93 6.55
N ILE A 58 -11.93 17.82 6.91
CA ILE A 58 -10.89 18.75 6.47
C ILE A 58 -10.72 18.77 4.94
N ALA A 59 -11.10 17.69 4.25
CA ALA A 59 -11.09 17.60 2.80
C ALA A 59 -12.38 18.15 2.15
N ASP A 60 -13.48 18.29 2.89
CA ASP A 60 -14.70 18.94 2.40
C ASP A 60 -14.54 20.46 2.44
N LEU A 61 -13.90 20.91 1.37
CA LEU A 61 -13.65 22.27 1.00
C LEU A 61 -14.84 23.23 1.19
N ALA A 62 -16.06 22.81 0.85
CA ALA A 62 -17.25 23.65 0.96
C ALA A 62 -17.77 23.70 2.40
N ALA A 63 -17.76 22.57 3.10
CA ALA A 63 -18.15 22.51 4.50
C ALA A 63 -17.17 23.29 5.41
N VAL A 64 -15.88 23.26 5.10
CA VAL A 64 -14.84 24.04 5.79
C VAL A 64 -15.10 25.55 5.68
N GLU A 65 -15.41 26.05 4.47
CA GLU A 65 -15.75 27.45 4.25
C GLU A 65 -17.03 27.86 4.99
N ALA A 66 -18.08 27.01 4.94
CA ALA A 66 -19.34 27.25 5.64
C ALA A 66 -19.15 27.29 7.16
N ALA A 67 -18.39 26.36 7.72
CA ALA A 67 -18.06 26.32 9.14
C ALA A 67 -17.21 27.52 9.57
N MET A 68 -16.24 27.93 8.75
CA MET A 68 -15.43 29.13 8.99
C MET A 68 -16.32 30.38 9.01
N SER A 69 -17.21 30.53 8.04
CA SER A 69 -18.15 31.65 7.95
C SER A 69 -19.14 31.71 9.12
N ALA A 70 -19.53 30.56 9.68
CA ALA A 70 -20.39 30.51 10.86
C ALA A 70 -19.65 30.81 12.18
N SER A 71 -18.32 30.90 12.16
CA SER A 71 -17.50 31.01 13.36
C SER A 71 -17.10 32.46 13.67
N GLY A 72 -17.05 32.80 14.97
CA GLY A 72 -16.59 34.10 15.45
C GLY A 72 -15.08 34.16 15.70
N LEU A 73 -14.42 33.01 15.76
CA LEU A 73 -12.98 32.84 15.95
C LEU A 73 -12.54 31.57 15.23
N PHE A 74 -11.38 31.62 14.59
CA PHE A 74 -10.66 30.45 14.11
C PHE A 74 -9.41 30.21 14.95
N ALA A 75 -9.19 28.99 15.39
CA ALA A 75 -8.00 28.60 16.13
C ALA A 75 -7.23 27.51 15.38
N LEU A 76 -5.92 27.69 15.23
CA LEU A 76 -5.02 26.57 15.03
C LEU A 76 -4.68 26.01 16.41
N GLY A 77 -5.17 24.81 16.69
CA GLY A 77 -4.99 24.14 17.97
C GLY A 77 -3.56 23.68 18.20
N GLY A 78 -3.24 23.38 19.46
CA GLY A 78 -1.87 23.14 19.92
C GLY A 78 -1.23 21.89 19.35
N GLY A 79 0.10 21.80 19.49
CA GLY A 79 0.88 20.69 18.96
C GLY A 79 2.09 21.17 18.16
N GLY A 80 2.78 20.21 17.52
CA GLY A 80 3.90 20.48 16.62
C GLY A 80 3.46 20.54 15.17
N LEU A 81 2.49 21.39 14.83
CA LEU A 81 1.87 21.44 13.50
C LEU A 81 2.74 22.19 12.48
N LEU A 82 3.53 23.16 12.94
CA LEU A 82 4.37 24.04 12.13
C LEU A 82 5.82 23.55 12.12
N GLN A 83 6.08 22.52 11.31
CA GLN A 83 7.37 21.83 11.20
C GLN A 83 7.61 21.29 9.78
N THR A 84 8.86 21.06 9.39
CA THR A 84 9.26 20.56 8.06
C THR A 84 9.70 19.09 8.09
N HIS A 85 9.03 18.26 8.89
CA HIS A 85 9.15 16.81 8.70
C HIS A 85 8.59 16.37 7.34
N ASP A 86 7.62 17.12 6.83
CA ASP A 86 7.18 17.07 5.44
C ASP A 86 7.84 18.20 4.64
N ARG A 87 8.16 17.97 3.36
CA ARG A 87 8.64 19.01 2.46
C ARG A 87 7.58 20.11 2.33
N PHE A 88 8.01 21.37 2.33
CA PHE A 88 7.15 22.51 2.07
C PHE A 88 7.84 23.57 1.23
N THR A 89 7.10 24.07 0.25
CA THR A 89 7.36 25.26 -0.55
C THR A 89 6.13 26.14 -0.57
N LEU A 90 6.27 27.43 -0.89
CA LEU A 90 5.13 28.36 -1.02
C LEU A 90 4.18 27.95 -2.15
N ASP A 91 4.67 27.27 -3.18
CA ASP A 91 3.84 26.75 -4.25
C ASP A 91 2.94 25.61 -3.79
N ASP A 92 3.36 24.82 -2.79
CA ASP A 92 2.53 23.78 -2.20
C ASP A 92 1.26 24.35 -1.55
N LEU A 93 1.21 25.65 -1.23
CA LEU A 93 -0.03 26.25 -0.74
C LEU A 93 -1.19 26.16 -1.75
N ASP A 94 -0.89 26.12 -3.05
CA ASP A 94 -1.91 25.91 -4.10
C ASP A 94 -2.24 24.41 -4.28
N ASP A 95 -1.41 23.52 -3.72
CA ASP A 95 -1.60 22.07 -3.75
C ASP A 95 -2.20 21.48 -2.47
N PHE A 96 -3.53 21.44 -2.39
CA PHE A 96 -4.33 20.89 -1.29
C PHE A 96 -4.13 19.39 -1.01
N ASP A 97 -3.51 18.64 -1.92
CA ASP A 97 -3.24 17.21 -1.71
C ASP A 97 -1.87 17.00 -1.05
N VAL A 98 -1.01 18.02 -1.03
CA VAL A 98 0.30 17.96 -0.39
C VAL A 98 0.16 18.15 1.13
N PRO A 99 0.68 17.18 1.93
CA PRO A 99 0.70 17.27 3.40
C PRO A 99 1.66 18.35 3.92
N GLY A 100 1.75 18.48 5.25
CA GLY A 100 2.67 19.43 5.90
C GLY A 100 2.05 20.81 6.19
N ILE A 101 2.93 21.80 6.35
CA ILE A 101 2.61 23.16 6.83
C ILE A 101 1.43 23.79 6.07
N GLY A 102 1.36 23.58 4.74
CA GLY A 102 0.29 24.13 3.91
C GLY A 102 -1.11 23.71 4.33
N SER A 103 -1.28 22.49 4.86
CA SER A 103 -2.58 21.99 5.34
C SER A 103 -3.15 22.85 6.48
N TYR A 104 -2.29 23.43 7.31
CA TYR A 104 -2.68 24.24 8.47
C TYR A 104 -2.69 25.74 8.17
N VAL A 105 -1.82 26.18 7.25
CA VAL A 105 -1.75 27.57 6.82
C VAL A 105 -2.98 27.95 5.99
N ARG A 106 -3.46 27.11 5.07
CA ARG A 106 -4.59 27.46 4.19
C ARG A 106 -5.87 27.86 4.95
N PRO A 107 -6.34 27.12 5.98
CA PRO A 107 -7.50 27.54 6.77
C PRO A 107 -7.28 28.89 7.50
N LEU A 108 -6.06 29.18 7.99
CA LEU A 108 -5.73 30.48 8.61
C LEU A 108 -5.86 31.63 7.61
N LEU A 109 -5.37 31.42 6.38
CA LEU A 109 -5.46 32.42 5.31
C LEU A 109 -6.92 32.67 4.91
N MET A 110 -7.74 31.61 4.85
CA MET A 110 -9.17 31.72 4.61
C MET A 110 -9.89 32.48 5.73
N ALA A 111 -9.59 32.19 7.01
CA ALA A 111 -10.16 32.91 8.15
C ALA A 111 -9.94 34.43 8.01
N ARG A 112 -8.71 34.83 7.67
CA ARG A 112 -8.35 36.22 7.45
C ARG A 112 -9.10 36.85 6.27
N GLN A 113 -9.22 36.14 5.16
CA GLN A 113 -9.96 36.61 3.98
C GLN A 113 -11.45 36.81 4.28
N LEU A 114 -12.03 35.98 5.17
CA LEU A 114 -13.41 36.11 5.62
C LEU A 114 -13.60 37.08 6.79
N GLY A 115 -12.52 37.71 7.27
CA GLY A 115 -12.55 38.64 8.41
C GLY A 115 -12.81 37.96 9.75
N VAL A 116 -12.57 36.65 9.86
CA VAL A 116 -12.68 35.87 11.09
C VAL A 116 -11.37 36.02 11.88
N PRO A 117 -11.41 36.48 13.14
CA PRO A 117 -10.25 36.54 14.02
C PRO A 117 -9.54 35.19 14.17
N THR A 118 -8.24 35.21 14.41
CA THR A 118 -7.36 34.04 14.41
C THR A 118 -6.56 33.89 15.69
N LEU A 119 -6.45 32.66 16.17
CA LEU A 119 -5.65 32.26 17.33
C LEU A 119 -4.68 31.15 16.96
N LEU A 120 -3.39 31.31 17.24
CA LEU A 120 -2.44 30.21 17.32
C LEU A 120 -2.35 29.76 18.77
N TRP A 121 -3.01 28.66 19.10
CA TRP A 121 -3.07 28.18 20.47
C TRP A 121 -1.97 27.15 20.73
N ALA A 122 -1.14 27.38 21.75
CA ALA A 122 -0.13 26.46 22.28
C ALA A 122 0.73 25.74 21.22
N GLN A 123 1.27 26.51 20.26
CA GLN A 123 2.09 25.96 19.17
C GLN A 123 3.49 25.60 19.65
N GLY A 124 3.99 24.45 19.21
CA GLY A 124 5.41 24.13 19.19
C GLY A 124 5.96 24.31 17.77
N LEU A 125 7.11 24.96 17.65
CA LEU A 125 7.72 25.28 16.36
C LEU A 125 8.92 24.39 16.06
N GLY A 126 8.94 23.90 14.83
CA GLY A 126 10.12 23.28 14.24
C GLY A 126 10.24 21.76 14.38
N PRO A 127 11.28 21.17 13.77
CA PRO A 127 12.32 21.85 12.98
C PRO A 127 11.76 22.54 11.73
N LEU A 128 12.42 23.62 11.29
CA LEU A 128 12.09 24.37 10.07
C LEU A 128 13.31 24.46 9.16
N GLU A 129 13.31 23.62 8.12
CA GLU A 129 14.34 23.54 7.10
C GLU A 129 13.96 24.38 5.87
N GLY A 130 14.91 25.15 5.31
CA GLY A 130 14.65 26.00 4.15
C GLY A 130 14.11 27.40 4.48
N GLY A 131 14.23 28.33 3.52
CA GLY A 131 13.85 29.74 3.71
C GLY A 131 12.34 29.99 3.70
N GLU A 132 11.60 29.24 2.89
CA GLU A 132 10.16 29.43 2.70
C GLU A 132 9.31 29.00 3.92
N PRO A 133 9.50 27.78 4.51
CA PRO A 133 8.87 27.42 5.77
C PRO A 133 9.16 28.42 6.90
N ARG A 134 10.39 28.95 6.95
CA ARG A 134 10.82 29.94 7.93
C ARG A 134 10.08 31.28 7.76
N ALA A 135 9.96 31.75 6.52
CA ALA A 135 9.26 32.99 6.21
C ALA A 135 7.76 32.87 6.52
N ILE A 136 7.08 31.81 6.07
CA ILE A 136 5.64 31.66 6.27
C ILE A 136 5.29 31.55 7.77
N VAL A 137 6.08 30.83 8.56
CA VAL A 137 5.83 30.69 10.00
C VAL A 137 6.03 32.03 10.72
N ARG A 138 7.11 32.78 10.42
CA ARG A 138 7.31 34.13 10.97
C ARG A 138 6.10 35.03 10.69
N ASP A 139 5.74 35.12 9.42
CA ASP A 139 4.69 36.00 8.94
C ASP A 139 3.33 35.62 9.55
N LEU A 140 3.05 34.33 9.69
CA LEU A 140 1.84 33.84 10.36
C LEU A 140 1.73 34.36 11.79
N PHE A 141 2.79 34.26 12.59
CA PHE A 141 2.81 34.73 13.98
C PHE A 141 2.67 36.25 14.11
N ASP A 142 3.25 37.00 13.18
CA ASP A 142 3.14 38.46 13.18
C ASP A 142 1.73 38.95 12.83
N TRP A 143 0.91 38.12 12.18
CA TRP A 143 -0.39 38.55 11.65
C TRP A 143 -1.61 38.04 12.40
N VAL A 144 -1.49 36.91 13.09
CA VAL A 144 -2.59 36.36 13.87
C VAL A 144 -2.94 37.29 15.02
N ASP A 145 -4.20 37.24 15.43
CA ASP A 145 -4.72 38.17 16.43
C ASP A 145 -4.22 37.82 17.82
N HIS A 146 -4.16 36.53 18.10
CA HIS A 146 -3.67 35.96 19.35
C HIS A 146 -2.70 34.82 19.05
N ALA A 147 -1.67 34.68 19.88
CA ALA A 147 -0.71 33.59 19.76
C ALA A 147 -0.12 33.24 21.13
N CYS A 148 0.00 31.96 21.40
CA CYS A 148 0.79 31.44 22.52
C CYS A 148 1.61 30.22 22.10
N LEU A 149 2.75 30.05 22.78
CA LEU A 149 3.76 29.04 22.48
C LEU A 149 3.91 28.09 23.66
N ARG A 150 4.13 26.81 23.37
CA ARG A 150 4.18 25.77 24.39
C ARG A 150 5.54 25.55 25.07
N ASP A 151 6.58 26.22 24.58
CA ASP A 151 7.94 26.07 25.09
C ASP A 151 8.85 27.25 24.69
N ALA A 152 9.93 27.44 25.46
CA ALA A 152 10.89 28.52 25.25
C ALA A 152 11.73 28.34 23.97
N GLY A 153 11.95 27.11 23.51
CA GLY A 153 12.67 26.82 22.27
C GLY A 153 11.91 27.35 21.06
N SER A 154 10.59 27.19 21.06
CA SER A 154 9.68 27.76 20.05
C SER A 154 9.74 29.28 20.03
N LEU A 155 9.79 29.95 21.19
CA LEU A 155 9.96 31.41 21.24
C LEU A 155 11.33 31.83 20.71
N ALA A 156 12.39 31.13 21.11
CA ALA A 156 13.75 31.39 20.62
C ALA A 156 13.83 31.23 19.10
N LEU A 157 13.22 30.18 18.55
CA LEU A 157 13.11 29.98 17.10
C LEU A 157 12.33 31.13 16.46
N LEU A 158 11.15 31.51 16.97
CA LEU A 158 10.36 32.62 16.44
C LEU A 158 11.15 33.96 16.43
N ARG A 159 11.91 34.24 17.48
CA ARG A 159 12.81 35.41 17.56
C ARG A 159 13.96 35.31 16.54
N ALA A 160 14.54 34.13 16.36
CA ALA A 160 15.59 33.89 15.37
C ALA A 160 15.07 34.04 13.92
N LEU A 161 13.78 33.80 13.68
CA LEU A 161 13.13 34.10 12.40
C LEU A 161 12.93 35.61 12.17
N GLY A 162 13.08 36.44 13.21
CA GLY A 162 12.97 37.90 13.14
C GLY A 162 11.64 38.47 13.61
N SER A 163 10.69 37.65 14.06
CA SER A 163 9.40 38.13 14.61
C SER A 163 9.61 38.81 15.96
N GLN A 164 8.99 39.98 16.13
CA GLN A 164 8.95 40.74 17.38
C GLN A 164 7.66 40.50 18.17
N ARG A 165 6.78 39.60 17.70
CA ARG A 165 5.49 39.31 18.32
C ARG A 165 5.66 38.88 19.77
N ASP A 166 5.06 39.59 20.72
CA ASP A 166 5.00 39.11 22.10
C ASP A 166 4.03 37.93 22.18
N CYS A 167 4.52 36.78 22.62
CA CYS A 167 3.78 35.54 22.70
C CYS A 167 3.85 35.05 24.14
N ARG A 168 2.69 34.73 24.73
CA ARG A 168 2.66 34.03 26.01
C ARG A 168 3.33 32.67 25.83
N VAL A 169 4.40 32.43 26.57
CA VAL A 169 5.06 31.11 26.64
C VAL A 169 4.63 30.43 27.93
N ALA A 170 4.17 29.21 27.81
CA ALA A 170 3.83 28.34 28.94
C ALA A 170 4.04 26.88 28.51
N PRO A 171 4.27 25.93 29.44
CA PRO A 171 4.43 24.52 29.11
C PRO A 171 3.26 23.96 28.28
N ASP A 172 3.48 22.83 27.59
CA ASP A 172 2.44 22.14 26.82
C ASP A 172 1.11 22.00 27.61
N PRO A 173 -0.06 22.33 27.01
CA PRO A 173 -1.35 22.26 27.70
C PRO A 173 -1.65 20.90 28.34
N ALA A 174 -1.09 19.80 27.81
CA ALA A 174 -1.21 18.47 28.38
C ALA A 174 -0.70 18.39 29.84
N TRP A 175 0.17 19.32 30.28
CA TRP A 175 0.56 19.45 31.69
C TRP A 175 -0.62 19.76 32.61
N ALA A 176 -1.74 20.22 32.09
CA ALA A 176 -2.98 20.46 32.84
C ALA A 176 -4.06 19.36 32.63
N TRP A 177 -3.74 18.26 31.95
CA TRP A 177 -4.67 17.15 31.74
C TRP A 177 -5.22 16.56 33.06
N PRO A 178 -6.53 16.29 33.19
CA PRO A 178 -7.06 15.64 34.40
C PRO A 178 -6.49 14.22 34.55
N LEU A 179 -5.90 13.93 35.70
CA LEU A 179 -5.37 12.60 36.02
C LEU A 179 -6.45 11.76 36.75
N PRO A 180 -6.50 10.44 36.49
CA PRO A 180 -7.35 9.55 37.26
C PRO A 180 -6.86 9.44 38.71
N ALA A 181 -7.75 9.07 39.63
CA ALA A 181 -7.35 8.64 40.97
C ALA A 181 -6.39 7.46 40.84
N VAL A 182 -5.20 7.60 41.43
CA VAL A 182 -4.20 6.54 41.48
C VAL A 182 -4.48 5.71 42.72
N GLU A 183 -4.96 4.48 42.54
CA GLU A 183 -5.01 3.53 43.64
C GLU A 183 -3.58 3.12 44.05
N PRO A 184 -3.29 2.95 45.35
CA PRO A 184 -2.04 2.34 45.78
C PRO A 184 -1.90 0.98 45.09
N LEU A 185 -0.83 0.82 44.31
CA LEU A 185 -0.52 -0.47 43.69
C LEU A 185 -0.42 -1.52 44.82
N PRO A 186 -1.02 -2.72 44.65
CA PRO A 186 -1.06 -3.72 45.72
C PRO A 186 0.35 -3.98 46.26
N GLY A 187 0.52 -3.73 47.56
CA GLY A 187 1.82 -3.81 48.23
C GLY A 187 2.37 -5.24 48.19
N ALA A 188 3.67 -5.36 47.88
CA ALA A 188 4.55 -6.52 48.10
C ALA A 188 3.88 -7.92 48.03
N GLY A 189 3.04 -8.14 47.02
CA GLY A 189 2.54 -9.46 46.64
C GLY A 189 3.35 -10.03 45.45
N PRO A 190 3.19 -11.32 45.11
CA PRO A 190 3.95 -11.99 44.04
C PRO A 190 3.57 -11.54 42.61
N ALA A 191 2.90 -10.40 42.45
CA ALA A 191 2.45 -9.90 41.14
C ALA A 191 3.62 -9.27 40.36
N PRO A 192 3.71 -9.49 39.04
CA PRO A 192 4.81 -8.95 38.24
C PRO A 192 4.73 -7.42 38.16
N ARG A 193 5.90 -6.76 38.20
CA ARG A 193 6.07 -5.32 37.98
C ARG A 193 5.61 -4.96 36.57
N ARG A 194 4.62 -4.08 36.41
CA ARG A 194 4.11 -3.65 35.11
C ARG A 194 4.88 -2.42 34.61
N ILE A 195 5.50 -2.53 33.44
CA ILE A 195 6.24 -1.43 32.80
C ILE A 195 5.54 -1.06 31.50
N ALA A 196 5.10 0.19 31.39
CA ALA A 196 4.53 0.70 30.15
C ALA A 196 5.64 0.95 29.12
N ILE A 197 5.47 0.51 27.88
CA ILE A 197 6.33 0.87 26.76
C ILE A 197 5.48 1.56 25.70
N VAL A 198 5.82 2.80 25.37
CA VAL A 198 5.09 3.61 24.39
C VAL A 198 6.03 3.98 23.25
N PRO A 199 6.24 3.07 22.27
CA PRO A 199 7.21 3.25 21.20
C PRO A 199 6.61 4.02 20.01
N ARG A 200 7.47 4.40 19.06
CA ARG A 200 7.11 4.97 17.75
C ARG A 200 8.07 4.46 16.69
N ALA A 201 7.57 4.03 15.53
CA ALA A 201 8.43 3.78 14.38
C ALA A 201 9.17 5.07 13.97
N TRP A 202 10.51 5.00 13.87
CA TRP A 202 11.34 6.17 13.59
C TRP A 202 12.40 5.86 12.53
N PRO A 203 12.16 6.25 11.25
CA PRO A 203 13.04 5.88 10.14
C PRO A 203 14.48 6.40 10.24
N SER A 204 14.69 7.55 10.89
CA SER A 204 16.03 8.15 11.04
C SER A 204 16.92 7.40 12.03
N ALA A 205 16.38 6.45 12.80
CA ALA A 205 17.14 5.60 13.72
C ALA A 205 16.66 4.14 13.62
N PRO A 206 16.81 3.46 12.48
CA PRO A 206 16.17 2.16 12.24
C PRO A 206 16.66 1.04 13.17
N GLU A 207 17.82 1.23 13.81
CA GLU A 207 18.48 0.30 14.73
C GLU A 207 17.94 0.36 16.17
N TRP A 208 17.23 1.42 16.56
CA TRP A 208 16.78 1.59 17.96
C TRP A 208 15.90 0.43 18.48
N PRO A 209 15.02 -0.21 17.67
CA PRO A 209 14.24 -1.38 18.08
C PRO A 209 15.12 -2.53 18.60
N LEU A 210 16.17 -2.85 17.85
CA LEU A 210 17.12 -3.91 18.19
C LEU A 210 17.92 -3.54 19.45
N ARG A 211 18.30 -2.26 19.59
CA ARG A 211 19.01 -1.77 20.79
C ARG A 211 18.15 -1.83 22.04
N LEU A 212 16.87 -1.44 21.94
CA LEU A 212 15.91 -1.62 23.03
C LEU A 212 15.79 -3.10 23.41
N GLN A 213 15.69 -3.98 22.41
CA GLN A 213 15.61 -5.42 22.63
C GLN A 213 16.82 -5.96 23.40
N GLN A 214 18.03 -5.66 22.92
CA GLN A 214 19.28 -6.09 23.54
C GLN A 214 19.42 -5.57 24.97
N ALA A 215 19.11 -4.28 25.20
CA ALA A 215 19.20 -3.68 26.52
C ALA A 215 18.18 -4.29 27.51
N LEU A 216 16.94 -4.53 27.07
CA LEU A 216 15.94 -5.22 27.90
C LEU A 216 16.32 -6.67 28.18
N GLN A 217 16.91 -7.38 27.22
CA GLN A 217 17.38 -8.76 27.40
C GLN A 217 18.57 -8.84 28.37
N ALA A 218 19.47 -7.85 28.35
CA ALA A 218 20.62 -7.77 29.24
C ALA A 218 20.23 -7.47 30.71
N SER A 219 19.03 -6.96 30.97
CA SER A 219 18.55 -6.67 32.33
C SER A 219 18.14 -7.93 33.09
N GLU A 220 18.46 -7.98 34.39
CA GLU A 220 18.02 -9.06 35.30
C GLU A 220 16.51 -9.04 35.60
N ALA A 221 15.76 -8.04 35.14
CA ALA A 221 14.35 -7.81 35.45
C ALA A 221 13.36 -8.87 34.88
N GLY A 222 13.81 -9.82 34.07
CA GLY A 222 12.96 -10.67 33.21
C GLY A 222 11.87 -11.49 33.91
N ALA A 223 12.18 -12.22 34.98
CA ALA A 223 11.24 -13.20 35.57
C ALA A 223 10.07 -12.58 36.38
N GLY A 224 10.15 -11.29 36.71
CA GLY A 224 9.17 -10.58 37.55
C GLY A 224 8.54 -9.35 36.89
N THR A 225 8.65 -9.21 35.56
CA THR A 225 8.21 -8.02 34.82
C THR A 225 7.13 -8.36 33.79
N HIS A 226 6.11 -7.49 33.72
CA HIS A 226 5.05 -7.50 32.73
C HIS A 226 5.14 -6.25 31.86
N LEU A 227 5.30 -6.40 30.55
CA LEU A 227 5.40 -5.27 29.61
C LEU A 227 4.01 -4.90 29.08
N VAL A 228 3.59 -3.67 29.32
CA VAL A 228 2.33 -3.12 28.84
C VAL A 228 2.63 -2.20 27.66
N TRP A 229 2.42 -2.70 26.44
CA TRP A 229 2.66 -1.93 25.23
C TRP A 229 1.45 -1.06 24.92
N LEU A 230 1.67 0.26 24.78
CA LEU A 230 0.60 1.23 24.56
C LEU A 230 0.78 1.94 23.22
N ALA A 231 -0.25 1.89 22.37
CA ALA A 231 -0.29 2.64 21.11
C ALA A 231 -0.76 4.08 21.35
N SER A 232 0.04 5.06 20.93
CA SER A 232 -0.34 6.49 20.98
C SER A 232 -0.94 6.97 19.65
N GLN A 233 -0.57 6.34 18.54
CA GLN A 233 -1.15 6.51 17.21
C GLN A 233 -1.96 5.25 16.89
N THR A 234 -3.29 5.34 16.94
CA THR A 234 -4.19 4.17 16.89
C THR A 234 -4.76 3.90 15.50
N ALA A 235 -4.81 4.92 14.65
CA ALA A 235 -5.28 4.81 13.27
C ALA A 235 -4.16 5.17 12.28
N SER A 236 -4.26 4.64 11.07
CA SER A 236 -3.42 5.05 9.95
C SER A 236 -4.12 6.16 9.17
N VAL A 237 -3.37 7.19 8.76
CA VAL A 237 -3.81 8.17 7.77
C VAL A 237 -3.03 7.89 6.48
N PRO A 238 -3.71 7.45 5.40
CA PRO A 238 -3.05 7.07 4.15
C PRO A 238 -2.06 8.15 3.66
N GLY A 239 -0.84 7.72 3.31
CA GLY A 239 0.21 8.60 2.81
C GLY A 239 0.79 9.59 3.82
N ARG A 240 0.37 9.57 5.10
CA ARG A 240 0.85 10.52 6.12
C ARG A 240 1.42 9.84 7.36
N VAL A 241 0.67 8.96 8.02
CA VAL A 241 1.13 8.30 9.25
C VAL A 241 0.56 6.89 9.38
N ALA A 242 1.40 5.94 9.79
CA ALA A 242 0.97 4.58 10.13
C ALA A 242 0.56 4.49 11.60
N SER A 243 -0.35 3.58 11.91
CA SER A 243 -0.67 3.19 13.29
C SER A 243 0.55 2.59 14.00
N ASP A 244 0.71 2.88 15.30
CA ASP A 244 1.73 2.26 16.15
C ASP A 244 1.45 0.76 16.38
N ILE A 245 0.21 0.31 16.17
CA ILE A 245 -0.26 -1.03 16.55
C ILE A 245 0.57 -2.14 15.91
N ASP A 246 0.77 -2.10 14.59
CA ASP A 246 1.47 -3.17 13.88
C ASP A 246 2.98 -3.15 14.16
N PHE A 247 3.53 -1.95 14.33
CA PHE A 247 4.91 -1.78 14.74
C PHE A 247 5.15 -2.35 16.16
N ILE A 248 4.24 -2.08 17.10
CA ILE A 248 4.27 -2.66 18.44
C ILE A 248 4.16 -4.18 18.39
N ARG A 249 3.25 -4.74 17.58
CA ARG A 249 3.13 -6.20 17.42
C ARG A 249 4.42 -6.84 16.92
N SER A 250 5.09 -6.19 15.96
CA SER A 250 6.40 -6.63 15.45
C SER A 250 7.48 -6.60 16.55
N LEU A 251 7.52 -5.54 17.35
CA LEU A 251 8.40 -5.46 18.52
C LEU A 251 8.10 -6.59 19.50
N MET A 252 6.83 -6.77 19.90
CA MET A 252 6.41 -7.79 20.86
C MET A 252 6.84 -9.20 20.45
N ALA A 253 6.71 -9.55 19.17
CA ALA A 253 7.17 -10.85 18.65
C ALA A 253 8.67 -11.07 18.89
N SER A 254 9.47 -10.01 18.91
CA SER A 254 10.91 -10.07 19.19
C SER A 254 11.25 -10.32 20.68
N PHE A 255 10.26 -10.30 21.58
CA PHE A 255 10.42 -10.50 23.03
C PHE A 255 9.82 -11.83 23.54
N GLU A 256 9.38 -12.71 22.65
CA GLU A 256 8.66 -13.93 23.01
C GLU A 256 9.48 -14.85 23.95
N GLY A 257 8.86 -15.28 25.06
CA GLY A 257 9.45 -16.23 26.02
C GLY A 257 10.25 -15.61 27.18
N ARG A 258 10.60 -14.31 27.16
CA ARG A 258 11.37 -13.66 28.26
C ARG A 258 10.52 -12.82 29.21
N PHE A 259 9.51 -12.13 28.70
CA PHE A 259 8.60 -11.28 29.47
C PHE A 259 7.15 -11.70 29.26
N SER A 260 6.33 -11.57 30.29
CA SER A 260 4.87 -11.52 30.07
C SER A 260 4.52 -10.16 29.47
N GLN A 261 3.66 -10.10 28.45
CA GLN A 261 3.40 -8.86 27.74
C GLN A 261 1.97 -8.78 27.20
N GLU A 262 1.44 -7.56 27.09
CA GLU A 262 0.14 -7.27 26.49
C GLU A 262 0.19 -5.98 25.68
N LEU A 263 -0.64 -5.89 24.63
CA LEU A 263 -0.90 -4.67 23.90
C LEU A 263 -2.24 -4.10 24.33
N GLN A 264 -2.26 -2.84 24.77
CA GLN A 264 -3.50 -2.10 24.99
C GLN A 264 -3.66 -0.97 23.99
N VAL A 265 -4.83 -0.93 23.34
CA VAL A 265 -5.23 0.11 22.40
C VAL A 265 -6.47 0.80 22.98
N HIS A 266 -6.41 2.13 23.06
CA HIS A 266 -7.46 2.95 23.66
C HIS A 266 -8.01 3.91 22.61
N SER A 267 -9.33 4.07 22.60
CA SER A 267 -10.02 4.98 21.66
C SER A 267 -9.96 6.44 22.07
N ASP A 268 -9.56 6.74 23.32
CA ASP A 268 -9.49 8.09 23.88
C ASP A 268 -8.29 8.28 24.83
N ALA A 269 -7.96 9.55 25.08
CA ALA A 269 -6.81 9.94 25.90
C ALA A 269 -7.00 9.58 27.40
N ALA A 270 -8.24 9.50 27.88
CA ALA A 270 -8.52 9.19 29.28
C ALA A 270 -8.25 7.71 29.59
N GLY A 271 -8.65 6.79 28.69
CA GLY A 271 -8.33 5.37 28.73
C GLY A 271 -6.83 5.12 28.68
N PHE A 272 -6.14 5.81 27.76
CA PHE A 272 -4.68 5.78 27.68
C PHE A 272 -4.00 6.26 28.97
N THR A 273 -4.50 7.34 29.57
CA THR A 273 -3.98 7.85 30.85
C THR A 273 -4.22 6.86 31.99
N ARG A 274 -5.39 6.21 32.04
CA ARG A 274 -5.67 5.14 33.03
C ARG A 274 -4.75 3.95 32.87
N ALA A 275 -4.43 3.57 31.63
CA ALA A 275 -3.49 2.48 31.36
C ALA A 275 -2.07 2.78 31.87
N LEU A 276 -1.57 4.00 31.62
CA LEU A 276 -0.32 4.48 32.22
C LEU A 276 -0.39 4.47 33.75
N ALA A 277 -1.49 4.97 34.31
CA ALA A 277 -1.72 4.98 35.76
C ALA A 277 -1.84 3.57 36.37
N GLY A 278 -2.01 2.51 35.58
CA GLY A 278 -1.97 1.11 36.02
C GLY A 278 -0.57 0.49 36.05
N CYS A 279 0.47 1.23 35.69
CA CYS A 279 1.86 0.74 35.61
C CYS A 279 2.74 1.26 36.78
N GLN A 280 3.88 0.61 37.00
CA GLN A 280 4.88 0.96 38.00
C GLN A 280 5.98 1.88 37.43
N ALA A 281 6.25 1.79 36.14
CA ALA A 281 7.26 2.59 35.44
C ALA A 281 6.91 2.69 33.95
N THR A 282 7.54 3.62 33.24
CA THR A 282 7.29 3.85 31.81
C THR A 282 8.58 4.04 31.02
N ILE A 283 8.68 3.42 29.84
CA ILE A 283 9.65 3.74 28.79
C ILE A 283 8.88 4.49 27.69
N ALA A 284 9.13 5.80 27.57
CA ALA A 284 8.32 6.69 26.73
C ALA A 284 9.14 7.23 25.54
N MET A 285 8.67 6.92 24.32
CA MET A 285 9.17 7.52 23.08
C MET A 285 8.15 8.51 22.48
N ARG A 286 6.96 8.66 23.06
CA ARG A 286 5.93 9.62 22.64
C ARG A 286 5.81 10.75 23.66
N LEU A 287 5.84 12.00 23.20
CA LEU A 287 5.85 13.20 24.04
C LEU A 287 4.74 13.21 25.11
N HIS A 288 3.49 13.00 24.70
CA HIS A 288 2.37 13.02 25.63
C HIS A 288 2.40 11.84 26.61
N ALA A 289 2.95 10.69 26.21
CA ALA A 289 3.14 9.58 27.13
C ALA A 289 4.24 9.86 28.17
N GLN A 290 5.34 10.51 27.76
CA GLN A 290 6.40 10.96 28.66
C GLN A 290 5.83 11.95 29.69
N LEU A 291 5.16 13.01 29.22
CA LEU A 291 4.56 14.04 30.07
C LEU A 291 3.56 13.45 31.07
N LEU A 292 2.61 12.62 30.60
CA LEU A 292 1.61 12.00 31.47
C LEU A 292 2.26 11.07 32.51
N SER A 293 3.28 10.32 32.13
CA SER A 293 4.00 9.42 33.06
C SER A 293 4.70 10.21 34.18
N LEU A 294 5.37 11.31 33.82
CA LEU A 294 6.01 12.21 34.79
C LEU A 294 4.98 12.84 35.73
N ARG A 295 3.80 13.24 35.22
CA ARG A 295 2.71 13.77 36.04
C ARG A 295 2.08 12.74 36.97
N LEU A 296 1.98 11.49 36.53
CA LEU A 296 1.55 10.37 37.37
C LEU A 296 2.61 10.03 38.44
N GLY A 297 3.79 10.65 38.42
CA GLY A 297 4.90 10.36 39.33
C GLY A 297 5.55 9.01 39.05
N LEU A 298 5.39 8.46 37.84
CA LEU A 298 6.01 7.20 37.45
C LEU A 298 7.51 7.43 37.20
N PRO A 299 8.39 6.55 37.70
CA PRO A 299 9.73 6.42 37.13
C PRO A 299 9.61 6.30 35.60
N THR A 300 10.19 7.26 34.88
CA THR A 300 10.04 7.37 33.43
C THR A 300 11.42 7.40 32.76
N PHE A 301 11.67 6.47 31.85
CA PHE A 301 12.83 6.46 30.95
C PHE A 301 12.44 7.13 29.63
N CYS A 302 13.10 8.24 29.30
CA CYS A 302 12.75 9.07 28.15
C CYS A 302 13.61 8.69 26.95
N LEU A 303 12.98 8.13 25.91
CA LEU A 303 13.61 7.85 24.61
C LEU A 303 13.44 9.06 23.69
N GLU A 304 14.48 9.87 23.59
CA GLU A 304 14.49 11.18 22.95
C GLU A 304 14.87 11.03 21.47
N TYR A 305 13.92 11.26 20.56
CA TYR A 305 14.16 11.21 19.11
C TYR A 305 14.07 12.58 18.44
N ASP A 306 13.58 13.58 19.18
CA ASP A 306 13.24 14.92 18.72
C ASP A 306 13.49 15.90 19.88
N ALA A 307 13.93 17.12 19.56
CA ALA A 307 14.23 18.17 20.53
C ALA A 307 13.08 18.48 21.50
N LYS A 308 11.81 18.27 21.10
CA LYS A 308 10.66 18.46 22.00
C LYS A 308 10.64 17.48 23.17
N MET A 309 11.15 16.26 22.98
CA MET A 309 11.25 15.24 24.04
C MET A 309 12.29 15.68 25.07
N SER A 310 13.48 16.07 24.61
CA SER A 310 14.57 16.51 25.48
C SER A 310 14.25 17.81 26.22
N ALA A 311 13.56 18.75 25.57
CA ALA A 311 13.05 19.96 26.21
C ALA A 311 12.05 19.63 27.34
N THR A 312 11.15 18.67 27.13
CA THR A 312 10.18 18.22 28.14
C THR A 312 10.87 17.55 29.31
N SER A 313 11.87 16.70 29.04
CA SER A 313 12.72 16.09 30.07
C SER A 313 13.42 17.15 30.92
N ALA A 314 13.99 18.18 30.29
CA ALA A 314 14.68 19.27 30.98
C ALA A 314 13.72 20.11 31.84
N GLN A 315 12.54 20.47 31.31
CA GLN A 315 11.51 21.20 32.06
C GLN A 315 11.06 20.43 33.32
N ALA A 316 10.91 19.11 33.20
CA ALA A 316 10.51 18.25 34.30
C ALA A 316 11.65 17.90 35.28
N GLY A 317 12.89 18.31 34.99
CA GLY A 317 14.06 18.00 35.82
C GLY A 317 14.47 16.53 35.78
N VAL A 318 14.25 15.84 34.66
CA VAL A 318 14.65 14.43 34.48
C VAL A 318 16.19 14.36 34.36
N GLY A 319 16.81 13.56 35.24
CA GLY A 319 18.26 13.35 35.25
C GLY A 319 18.77 12.61 34.00
N GLU A 320 20.05 12.76 33.67
CA GLU A 320 20.66 12.17 32.47
C GLU A 320 20.60 10.63 32.45
N ASP A 321 20.61 9.99 33.62
CA ASP A 321 20.52 8.53 33.77
C ASP A 321 19.17 7.95 33.30
N ALA A 322 18.14 8.79 33.23
CA ALA A 322 16.79 8.41 32.78
C ALA A 322 16.45 8.94 31.38
N ARG A 323 17.46 9.39 30.62
CA ARG A 323 17.31 10.00 29.29
C ARG A 323 18.28 9.35 28.31
N LEU A 324 17.80 9.10 27.10
CA LEU A 324 18.60 8.48 26.05
C LEU A 324 18.15 8.96 24.67
N ASP A 325 19.09 9.44 23.86
CA ASP A 325 18.82 9.71 22.45
C ASP A 325 18.68 8.38 21.70
N VAL A 326 17.64 8.21 20.89
CA VAL A 326 17.41 6.94 20.21
C VAL A 326 18.51 6.57 19.20
N SER A 327 19.27 7.56 18.74
CA SER A 327 20.42 7.39 17.87
C SER A 327 21.71 7.00 18.61
N SER A 328 21.73 7.10 19.95
CA SER A 328 22.90 6.79 20.80
C SER A 328 23.48 5.40 20.53
N PRO A 329 24.81 5.23 20.59
CA PRO A 329 25.48 3.93 20.41
C PRO A 329 24.95 2.83 21.32
N ALA A 330 25.04 1.56 20.88
CA ALA A 330 24.53 0.41 21.63
C ALA A 330 25.11 0.29 23.06
N GLY A 331 26.34 0.77 23.29
CA GLY A 331 26.94 0.81 24.63
C GLY A 331 26.13 1.64 25.64
N ASP A 332 25.57 2.78 25.21
CA ASP A 332 24.75 3.63 26.08
C ASP A 332 23.44 2.94 26.45
N TRP A 333 22.81 2.28 25.47
CA TRP A 333 21.59 1.49 25.68
C TRP A 333 21.82 0.37 26.69
N ASN A 334 22.89 -0.41 26.48
CA ASN A 334 23.24 -1.57 27.31
C ASN A 334 23.72 -1.19 28.72
N THR A 335 23.98 0.10 28.97
CA THR A 335 24.40 0.59 30.29
C THR A 335 23.25 1.30 31.00
N ARG A 336 22.64 2.31 30.36
CA ARG A 336 21.68 3.20 31.02
C ARG A 336 20.34 2.54 31.27
N LEU A 337 19.77 1.84 30.29
CA LEU A 337 18.44 1.25 30.45
C LEU A 337 18.43 0.12 31.50
N PRO A 338 19.38 -0.85 31.50
CA PRO A 338 19.48 -1.84 32.58
C PRO A 338 19.69 -1.21 33.96
N ALA A 339 20.63 -0.27 34.09
CA ALA A 339 20.90 0.41 35.36
C ALA A 339 19.67 1.18 35.87
N TRP A 340 18.95 1.85 34.98
CA TRP A 340 17.70 2.54 35.33
C TRP A 340 16.60 1.55 35.74
N LEU A 341 16.44 0.42 35.06
CA LEU A 341 15.46 -0.61 35.42
C LEU A 341 15.69 -1.16 36.81
N GLU A 342 16.95 -1.39 37.18
CA GLU A 342 17.37 -1.84 38.51
C GLU A 342 17.18 -0.76 39.56
N ALA A 343 17.67 0.46 39.33
CA ALA A 343 17.58 1.57 40.27
C ALA A 343 16.13 1.98 40.57
N THR A 344 15.21 1.75 39.62
CA THR A 344 13.79 2.06 39.79
C THR A 344 12.96 0.88 40.29
N ALA A 345 13.57 -0.29 40.51
CA ALA A 345 12.89 -1.43 41.08
C ALA A 345 12.47 -1.13 42.53
N GLY A 346 11.17 -1.11 42.79
CA GLY A 346 10.62 -0.84 44.13
C GLY A 346 10.53 0.63 44.52
N LEU A 347 10.88 1.58 43.63
CA LEU A 347 10.60 2.99 43.88
C LEU A 347 9.09 3.25 43.91
N ALA A 348 8.62 3.95 44.93
CA ALA A 348 7.27 4.48 44.98
C ALA A 348 7.12 5.62 43.95
N ARG A 349 5.87 5.91 43.59
CA ARG A 349 5.57 7.08 42.75
C ARG A 349 6.02 8.35 43.47
N ALA A 350 6.81 9.17 42.78
CA ALA A 350 7.30 10.43 43.30
C ALA A 350 7.16 11.50 42.22
N ARG A 351 6.37 12.54 42.52
CA ARG A 351 6.26 13.71 41.65
C ARG A 351 7.42 14.65 41.92
N GLY A 352 8.16 15.02 40.88
CA GLY A 352 9.21 16.02 40.98
C GLY A 352 8.63 17.39 41.35
N ALA A 353 9.37 18.18 42.13
CA ALA A 353 8.93 19.50 42.58
C ALA A 353 8.61 20.48 41.43
N ALA A 354 9.24 20.30 40.26
CA ALA A 354 9.00 21.11 39.07
C ALA A 354 7.62 20.85 38.43
N ILE A 355 7.06 19.64 38.58
CA ILE A 355 5.84 19.21 37.89
C ILE A 355 4.62 20.05 38.28
N ASP A 356 4.48 20.38 39.55
CA ASP A 356 3.35 21.20 40.03
C ASP A 356 3.43 22.64 39.52
N GLY A 357 4.65 23.15 39.27
CA GLY A 357 4.87 24.42 38.58
C GLY A 357 4.40 24.35 37.14
N LEU A 358 4.85 23.34 36.40
CA LEU A 358 4.49 23.13 35.00
C LEU A 358 2.97 22.99 34.79
N GLU A 359 2.30 22.27 35.69
CA GLU A 359 0.84 22.10 35.68
C GLU A 359 0.10 23.44 35.83
N ARG A 360 0.50 24.27 36.80
CA ARG A 360 -0.09 25.59 37.00
C ARG A 360 0.21 26.54 35.84
N GLU A 361 1.44 26.52 35.33
CA GLU A 361 1.87 27.40 34.25
C GLU A 361 1.18 27.06 32.92
N ALA A 362 0.94 25.79 32.63
CA ALA A 362 0.24 25.35 31.42
C ALA A 362 -1.20 25.88 31.33
N LEU A 363 -1.84 26.20 32.46
CA LEU A 363 -3.15 26.85 32.48
C LEU A 363 -3.14 28.25 31.86
N ALA A 364 -1.98 28.88 31.69
CA ALA A 364 -1.87 30.19 31.04
C ALA A 364 -2.35 30.17 29.58
N HIS A 365 -2.36 29.01 28.90
CA HIS A 365 -2.96 28.87 27.57
C HIS A 365 -4.48 29.11 27.56
N ARG A 366 -5.16 28.88 28.69
CA ARG A 366 -6.60 29.14 28.84
C ARG A 366 -6.91 30.63 28.94
N GLU A 367 -6.00 31.40 29.52
CA GLU A 367 -6.10 32.87 29.59
C GLU A 367 -6.03 33.47 28.19
N VAL A 368 -5.10 33.02 27.35
CA VAL A 368 -4.99 33.46 25.95
C VAL A 368 -6.24 33.06 25.14
N LEU A 369 -6.79 31.87 25.38
CA LEU A 369 -8.06 31.46 24.77
C LEU A 369 -9.23 32.36 25.21
N ARG A 370 -9.29 32.72 26.50
CA ARG A 370 -10.28 33.66 27.04
C ARG A 370 -10.19 35.03 26.38
N GLU A 371 -8.98 35.58 26.29
CA GLU A 371 -8.73 36.86 25.62
C GLU A 371 -9.17 36.81 24.15
N ALA A 372 -8.86 35.73 23.44
CA ALA A 372 -9.24 35.55 22.04
C ALA A 372 -10.76 35.46 21.84
N ILE A 373 -11.47 34.72 22.71
CA ILE A 373 -12.94 34.60 22.64
C ILE A 373 -13.63 35.90 23.04
N ALA A 374 -13.13 36.59 24.07
CA ALA A 374 -13.68 37.86 24.54
C ALA A 374 -13.44 38.99 23.52
N GLY A 375 -12.27 39.00 22.88
CA GLY A 375 -11.89 39.94 21.83
C GLY A 375 -12.45 39.61 20.44
N ALA A 376 -13.18 38.50 20.30
CA ALA A 376 -13.70 38.06 19.01
C ALA A 376 -14.78 39.00 18.47
N GLY A 377 -14.42 39.73 17.42
CA GLY A 377 -15.33 40.54 16.60
C GLY A 377 -14.88 40.48 15.15
N ARG A 378 -15.81 40.25 14.22
CA ARG A 378 -15.49 40.21 12.78
C ARG A 378 -14.78 41.50 12.37
N ARG A 379 -13.68 41.34 11.65
CA ARG A 379 -12.89 42.44 11.12
C ARG A 379 -13.27 42.72 9.67
N PRO A 380 -12.98 43.92 9.15
CA PRO A 380 -13.00 44.13 7.72
C PRO A 380 -12.15 43.04 7.04
N PRO A 381 -12.65 42.37 6.00
CA PRO A 381 -11.86 41.43 5.21
C PRO A 381 -10.52 42.09 4.85
N ALA A 382 -9.41 41.48 5.28
CA ALA A 382 -8.08 42.00 4.97
C ALA A 382 -7.63 41.40 3.63
N PRO A 383 -7.51 42.19 2.56
CA PRO A 383 -7.10 41.64 1.28
C PRO A 383 -5.60 41.35 1.32
N ARG A 384 -5.29 40.05 1.23
CA ARG A 384 -4.05 39.47 0.66
C ARG A 384 -2.80 39.44 1.56
N TRP A 385 -2.08 38.33 1.43
CA TRP A 385 -0.70 38.11 1.91
C TRP A 385 0.26 39.02 1.09
N PRO A 386 1.25 39.71 1.68
CA PRO A 386 2.32 40.34 0.90
C PRO A 386 3.25 39.22 0.41
N ALA A 387 3.07 38.81 -0.85
CA ALA A 387 3.91 37.85 -1.60
C ALA A 387 3.70 36.34 -1.32
N PRO A 388 2.84 35.65 -2.10
CA PRO A 388 2.03 36.16 -3.20
C PRO A 388 0.63 36.58 -2.74
N ALA A 389 0.16 37.69 -3.29
CA ALA A 389 -1.16 38.25 -3.04
C ALA A 389 -2.25 37.38 -3.71
N ARG A 390 -2.51 36.19 -3.13
CA ARG A 390 -3.43 35.18 -3.67
C ARG A 390 -4.83 35.32 -3.07
N ASP A 391 -5.85 35.12 -3.92
CA ASP A 391 -7.25 34.94 -3.52
C ASP A 391 -7.45 33.45 -3.21
N TRP A 392 -7.34 33.10 -1.93
CA TRP A 392 -7.38 31.71 -1.49
C TRP A 392 -8.74 31.09 -1.72
N LEU A 393 -9.81 31.86 -1.51
CA LEU A 393 -11.17 31.41 -1.78
C LEU A 393 -11.34 31.06 -3.27
N ALA A 394 -10.87 31.91 -4.18
CA ALA A 394 -10.92 31.62 -5.61
C ALA A 394 -10.01 30.45 -6.03
N ALA A 395 -8.81 30.32 -5.46
CA ALA A 395 -7.93 29.17 -5.72
C ALA A 395 -8.59 27.84 -5.28
N TRP A 396 -9.23 27.86 -4.12
CA TRP A 396 -9.96 26.74 -3.53
C TRP A 396 -11.16 26.34 -4.39
N HIS A 397 -11.98 27.29 -4.85
CA HIS A 397 -13.07 27.02 -5.79
C HIS A 397 -12.58 26.51 -7.16
N ARG A 398 -11.50 27.06 -7.70
CA ARG A 398 -10.92 26.59 -8.98
C ARG A 398 -10.47 25.14 -8.90
N ARG A 399 -9.86 24.73 -7.78
CA ARG A 399 -9.48 23.32 -7.59
C ARG A 399 -10.70 22.41 -7.52
N ARG A 400 -11.74 22.81 -6.77
CA ARG A 400 -13.00 22.06 -6.70
C ARG A 400 -13.59 21.85 -8.10
N LEU A 401 -13.74 22.93 -8.86
CA LEU A 401 -14.27 22.87 -10.23
C LEU A 401 -13.35 22.07 -11.17
N GLY A 402 -12.03 22.15 -10.98
CA GLY A 402 -11.05 21.35 -11.72
C GLY A 402 -11.23 19.84 -11.51
N ARG A 403 -11.45 19.39 -10.28
CA ARG A 403 -11.75 17.96 -9.99
C ARG A 403 -13.05 17.51 -10.63
N GLU A 404 -14.10 18.35 -10.55
CA GLU A 404 -15.40 18.07 -11.19
C GLU A 404 -15.26 17.98 -12.72
N LEU A 405 -14.47 18.88 -13.34
CA LEU A 405 -14.22 18.88 -14.78
C LEU A 405 -13.38 17.68 -15.25
N GLU A 406 -12.37 17.29 -14.48
CA GLU A 406 -11.50 16.16 -14.80
C GLU A 406 -12.28 14.84 -14.74
N ALA A 407 -13.19 14.69 -13.77
CA ALA A 407 -14.09 13.54 -13.70
C ALA A 407 -14.97 13.44 -14.97
N VAL A 408 -15.49 14.56 -15.46
CA VAL A 408 -16.27 14.60 -16.72
C VAL A 408 -15.40 14.29 -17.95
N ARG A 409 -14.16 14.77 -18.01
CA ARG A 409 -13.22 14.46 -19.11
C ARG A 409 -12.85 12.99 -19.16
N LEU A 410 -12.61 12.38 -18.00
CA LEU A 410 -12.31 10.96 -17.89
C LEU A 410 -13.48 10.12 -18.42
N GLU A 411 -14.72 10.50 -18.07
CA GLU A 411 -15.93 9.85 -18.60
C GLU A 411 -16.05 9.95 -20.13
N ALA A 412 -15.72 11.12 -20.70
CA ALA A 412 -15.72 11.31 -22.15
C ALA A 412 -14.65 10.47 -22.86
N ALA A 413 -13.42 10.43 -22.34
CA ALA A 413 -12.32 9.63 -22.89
C ALA A 413 -12.62 8.12 -22.83
N MET A 414 -13.27 7.65 -21.75
CA MET A 414 -13.72 6.26 -21.63
C MET A 414 -14.74 5.88 -22.71
N ARG A 415 -15.58 6.82 -23.11
CA ARG A 415 -16.60 6.61 -24.16
C ARG A 415 -15.96 6.48 -25.55
N GLU A 416 -14.92 7.27 -25.82
CA GLU A 416 -14.15 7.22 -27.06
C GLU A 416 -13.33 5.93 -27.17
N ALA A 417 -12.66 5.50 -26.10
CA ALA A 417 -11.90 4.24 -26.06
C ALA A 417 -12.79 3.01 -26.34
N ARG A 418 -14.01 2.97 -25.79
CA ARG A 418 -15.00 1.90 -26.06
C ARG A 418 -15.42 1.83 -27.53
N LEU A 419 -15.43 2.95 -28.24
CA LEU A 419 -15.75 2.98 -29.66
C LEU A 419 -14.58 2.46 -30.51
N SER A 420 -13.35 2.82 -30.15
CA SER A 420 -12.14 2.33 -30.84
C SER A 420 -12.01 0.81 -30.72
N GLU A 421 -12.20 0.25 -29.52
CA GLU A 421 -12.10 -1.20 -29.30
C GLU A 421 -13.14 -2.00 -30.11
N ARG A 422 -14.35 -1.48 -30.24
CA ARG A 422 -15.38 -2.10 -31.09
C ARG A 422 -15.00 -2.11 -32.56
N LEU A 423 -14.28 -1.07 -33.01
CA LEU A 423 -13.78 -1.01 -34.39
C LEU A 423 -12.65 -2.02 -34.61
N ASP A 424 -11.70 -2.13 -33.67
CA ASP A 424 -10.58 -3.07 -33.76
C ASP A 424 -11.06 -4.53 -33.70
N ALA A 425 -11.98 -4.85 -32.78
CA ALA A 425 -12.58 -6.19 -32.69
C ALA A 425 -13.35 -6.57 -33.96
N CYS A 426 -14.05 -5.61 -34.58
CA CYS A 426 -14.69 -5.83 -35.88
C CYS A 426 -13.67 -6.08 -37.00
N ALA A 427 -12.52 -5.40 -36.97
CA ALA A 427 -11.46 -5.58 -37.96
C ALA A 427 -10.78 -6.96 -37.82
N GLU A 428 -10.52 -7.42 -36.60
CA GLU A 428 -9.95 -8.74 -36.33
C GLU A 428 -10.92 -9.88 -36.72
N ALA A 429 -12.20 -9.77 -36.34
CA ALA A 429 -13.21 -10.76 -36.72
C ALA A 429 -13.36 -10.87 -38.26
N LEU A 430 -13.20 -9.76 -38.98
CA LEU A 430 -13.23 -9.75 -40.44
C LEU A 430 -11.98 -10.42 -41.04
N ALA A 431 -10.81 -10.28 -40.41
CA ALA A 431 -9.58 -10.95 -40.84
C ALA A 431 -9.68 -12.46 -40.63
N ASP A 432 -10.10 -12.91 -39.45
CA ASP A 432 -10.26 -14.33 -39.13
C ASP A 432 -11.29 -15.02 -40.04
N ALA A 433 -12.40 -14.34 -40.33
CA ALA A 433 -13.41 -14.86 -41.25
C ALA A 433 -12.88 -15.05 -42.68
N ARG A 434 -11.96 -14.18 -43.13
CA ARG A 434 -11.31 -14.31 -44.45
C ARG A 434 -10.36 -15.49 -44.49
N ASP A 435 -9.58 -15.70 -43.44
CA ASP A 435 -8.63 -16.81 -43.35
C ASP A 435 -9.36 -18.17 -43.26
N GLN A 436 -10.46 -18.24 -42.50
CA GLN A 436 -11.29 -19.44 -42.43
C GLN A 436 -11.95 -19.77 -43.78
N ALA A 437 -12.45 -18.75 -44.50
CA ALA A 437 -13.03 -18.94 -45.83
C ALA A 437 -11.99 -19.46 -46.84
N ALA A 438 -10.75 -18.98 -46.78
CA ALA A 438 -9.65 -19.47 -47.61
C ALA A 438 -9.32 -20.94 -47.31
N ALA A 439 -9.17 -21.29 -46.02
CA ALA A 439 -8.86 -22.65 -45.60
C ALA A 439 -9.98 -23.66 -45.96
N LEU A 440 -11.25 -23.25 -45.84
CA LEU A 440 -12.39 -24.08 -46.27
C LEU A 440 -12.37 -24.32 -47.78
N GLY A 441 -12.03 -23.31 -48.58
CA GLY A 441 -11.90 -23.43 -50.03
C GLY A 441 -10.85 -24.46 -50.46
N GLU A 442 -9.68 -24.46 -49.81
CA GLU A 442 -8.62 -25.43 -50.08
C GLU A 442 -9.02 -26.86 -49.69
N ASN A 443 -9.69 -27.02 -48.55
CA ASN A 443 -10.14 -28.34 -48.06
C ASN A 443 -11.26 -28.92 -48.95
N LEU A 444 -12.18 -28.08 -49.40
CA LEU A 444 -13.23 -28.48 -50.35
C LEU A 444 -12.62 -28.98 -51.66
N HIS A 445 -11.64 -28.25 -52.19
CA HIS A 445 -10.93 -28.64 -53.39
C HIS A 445 -10.20 -29.99 -53.22
N ALA A 446 -9.50 -30.18 -52.11
CA ALA A 446 -8.82 -31.45 -51.81
C ALA A 446 -9.79 -32.63 -51.70
N ARG A 447 -10.97 -32.41 -51.08
CA ARG A 447 -12.01 -33.45 -50.94
C ARG A 447 -12.72 -33.76 -52.25
N GLU A 448 -12.92 -32.79 -53.13
CA GLU A 448 -13.46 -33.02 -54.47
C GLU A 448 -12.51 -33.90 -55.31
N VAL A 449 -11.20 -33.64 -55.23
CA VAL A 449 -10.17 -34.45 -55.89
C VAL A 449 -10.14 -35.88 -55.33
N GLU A 450 -10.19 -36.04 -54.01
CA GLU A 450 -10.23 -37.34 -53.35
C GLU A 450 -11.50 -38.13 -53.70
N LEU A 451 -12.67 -37.47 -53.68
CA LEU A 451 -13.95 -38.08 -54.03
C LEU A 451 -13.98 -38.55 -55.49
N ALA A 452 -13.45 -37.74 -56.42
CA ALA A 452 -13.32 -38.11 -57.82
C ALA A 452 -12.42 -39.35 -58.00
N SER A 453 -11.30 -39.42 -57.24
CA SER A 453 -10.39 -40.57 -57.27
C SER A 453 -11.04 -41.85 -56.72
N LEU A 454 -11.83 -41.73 -55.65
CA LEU A 454 -12.51 -42.86 -55.00
C LEU A 454 -13.66 -43.40 -55.86
N GLN A 455 -14.42 -42.51 -56.51
CA GLN A 455 -15.51 -42.89 -57.43
C GLN A 455 -14.99 -43.57 -58.72
N ALA A 456 -13.76 -43.27 -59.12
CA ALA A 456 -13.09 -43.92 -60.25
C ALA A 456 -12.53 -45.32 -59.91
N SER A 457 -12.38 -45.68 -58.62
CA SER A 457 -11.77 -46.94 -58.19
C SER A 457 -12.69 -48.18 -58.38
N ARG A 458 -12.10 -49.31 -58.78
CA ARG A 458 -12.82 -50.58 -59.03
C ARG A 458 -13.46 -51.18 -57.76
N SER A 459 -12.84 -50.99 -56.61
CA SER A 459 -13.33 -51.48 -55.30
C SER A 459 -14.61 -50.77 -54.83
N TRP A 460 -14.79 -49.49 -55.20
CA TRP A 460 -15.97 -48.70 -54.87
C TRP A 460 -17.23 -49.21 -55.58
N ARG A 461 -17.10 -49.65 -56.84
CA ARG A 461 -18.22 -50.19 -57.62
C ARG A 461 -18.67 -51.57 -57.15
N LEU A 462 -17.75 -52.41 -56.69
CA LEU A 462 -18.02 -53.79 -56.24
C LEU A 462 -18.65 -53.89 -54.85
N THR A 463 -18.36 -52.95 -53.94
CA THR A 463 -18.83 -53.01 -52.54
C THR A 463 -20.11 -52.23 -52.28
N ARG A 464 -20.72 -51.65 -53.32
CA ARG A 464 -21.93 -50.81 -53.24
C ARG A 464 -23.15 -51.50 -52.58
N PRO A 465 -23.45 -52.80 -52.83
CA PRO A 465 -24.60 -53.47 -52.21
C PRO A 465 -24.42 -53.77 -50.71
N LEU A 466 -23.18 -54.00 -50.28
CA LEU A 466 -22.85 -54.39 -48.90
C LEU A 466 -22.89 -53.20 -47.93
N ARG A 467 -22.74 -51.98 -48.42
CA ARG A 467 -22.76 -50.76 -47.59
C ARG A 467 -24.17 -50.28 -47.24
N SER A 468 -25.14 -50.55 -48.09
CA SER A 468 -26.57 -50.34 -47.79
C SER A 468 -27.03 -51.20 -46.61
N LEU A 469 -26.49 -52.42 -46.48
CA LEU A 469 -26.83 -53.36 -45.40
C LEU A 469 -26.08 -53.05 -44.09
N ARG A 470 -24.85 -52.53 -44.16
CA ARG A 470 -24.04 -52.20 -42.96
C ARG A 470 -24.51 -50.93 -42.22
N ARG A 471 -25.39 -50.12 -42.80
CA ARG A 471 -26.00 -48.95 -42.12
C ARG A 471 -27.11 -49.31 -41.13
N MET A 472 -27.59 -50.56 -41.12
CA MET A 472 -28.67 -50.99 -40.21
C MET A 472 -28.17 -51.78 -38.99
N ALA A 473 -26.87 -52.06 -38.86
CA ALA A 473 -26.33 -52.84 -37.76
C ALA A 473 -24.92 -52.38 -37.33
N SER A 474 -24.86 -51.34 -36.49
CA SER A 474 -23.86 -51.19 -35.41
C SER A 474 -24.04 -49.85 -34.70
N GLY A 475 -24.63 -49.91 -33.51
CA GLY A 475 -24.44 -48.90 -32.46
C GLY A 475 -23.26 -49.28 -31.56
N ARG A 476 -22.68 -48.24 -30.94
CA ARG A 476 -21.62 -48.22 -29.89
C ARG A 476 -20.28 -48.87 -30.22
N GLY A 477 -19.22 -48.08 -30.05
CA GLY A 477 -17.83 -48.53 -29.98
C GLY A 477 -16.88 -47.34 -29.91
N ASP A 478 -16.28 -47.13 -28.73
CA ASP A 478 -15.21 -46.17 -28.46
C ASP A 478 -14.00 -46.37 -29.39
N VAL A 479 -13.34 -45.27 -29.75
CA VAL A 479 -12.03 -45.29 -30.40
C VAL A 479 -11.04 -44.58 -29.49
N ALA A 480 -10.11 -45.38 -28.95
CA ALA A 480 -8.93 -44.93 -28.23
C ALA A 480 -7.99 -44.12 -29.13
N VAL A 481 -7.38 -43.07 -28.57
CA VAL A 481 -6.31 -42.27 -29.19
C VAL A 481 -4.95 -42.80 -28.68
N PRO A 482 -3.91 -42.93 -29.53
CA PRO A 482 -2.64 -43.55 -29.15
C PRO A 482 -1.81 -42.66 -28.23
N ALA A 483 -1.12 -43.30 -27.29
CA ALA A 483 -0.13 -42.70 -26.41
C ALA A 483 1.11 -42.21 -27.17
N SER A 484 1.56 -40.99 -26.87
CA SER A 484 2.87 -40.47 -27.27
C SER A 484 3.70 -40.08 -26.05
N ALA A 485 4.78 -40.86 -25.85
CA ALA A 485 6.12 -40.57 -25.34
C ALA A 485 6.35 -39.64 -24.12
N PRO A 486 7.34 -39.98 -23.25
CA PRO A 486 7.40 -39.50 -21.87
C PRO A 486 7.81 -38.03 -21.75
N THR A 487 7.09 -37.33 -20.89
CA THR A 487 7.40 -36.01 -20.35
C THR A 487 8.71 -36.07 -19.57
N PRO A 488 9.68 -35.14 -19.75
CA PRO A 488 10.74 -34.98 -18.77
C PRO A 488 10.10 -34.47 -17.48
N ALA A 489 10.27 -35.25 -16.42
CA ALA A 489 9.77 -34.97 -15.09
C ALA A 489 10.18 -33.56 -14.64
N SER A 490 9.20 -32.81 -14.13
CA SER A 490 9.38 -31.62 -13.33
C SER A 490 10.32 -31.95 -12.17
N ALA A 491 11.55 -31.43 -12.24
CA ALA A 491 12.56 -31.68 -11.23
C ALA A 491 12.24 -30.91 -9.94
N ALA A 492 12.12 -31.66 -8.85
CA ALA A 492 12.36 -31.17 -7.49
C ALA A 492 13.73 -30.46 -7.43
N PRO A 493 13.97 -29.54 -6.47
CA PRO A 493 15.20 -28.74 -6.45
C PRO A 493 16.40 -29.68 -6.43
N ALA A 494 17.24 -29.56 -7.46
CA ALA A 494 18.53 -30.20 -7.47
C ALA A 494 19.33 -29.66 -6.29
N THR A 495 19.52 -30.49 -5.28
CA THR A 495 20.54 -30.29 -4.28
C THR A 495 21.92 -30.31 -4.96
N THR A 496 22.69 -29.25 -4.71
CA THR A 496 24.16 -29.18 -4.73
C THR A 496 24.87 -29.44 -6.07
N ALA A 497 24.72 -28.52 -7.02
CA ALA A 497 25.87 -28.05 -7.79
C ALA A 497 26.11 -26.59 -7.37
N GLY A 498 27.33 -26.24 -6.96
CA GLY A 498 27.64 -24.86 -6.58
C GLY A 498 27.33 -23.88 -7.72
N ASP A 499 26.97 -22.65 -7.37
CA ASP A 499 26.72 -21.59 -8.33
C ASP A 499 27.94 -21.40 -9.24
N LEU A 500 27.70 -21.22 -10.54
CA LEU A 500 28.80 -20.97 -11.47
C LEU A 500 29.33 -19.56 -11.21
N ASP A 501 30.65 -19.41 -11.14
CA ASP A 501 31.28 -18.10 -11.25
C ASP A 501 31.13 -17.55 -12.69
N TRP A 502 31.49 -16.27 -12.88
CA TRP A 502 31.37 -15.62 -14.18
C TRP A 502 32.16 -16.35 -15.28
N ALA A 503 33.40 -16.77 -14.99
CA ALA A 503 34.24 -17.46 -15.97
C ALA A 503 33.65 -18.80 -16.40
N SER A 504 33.13 -19.58 -15.44
CA SER A 504 32.47 -20.86 -15.71
C SER A 504 31.15 -20.68 -16.44
N PHE A 505 30.35 -19.66 -16.07
CA PHE A 505 29.11 -19.33 -16.77
C PHE A 505 29.40 -18.92 -18.23
N GLN A 506 30.44 -18.12 -18.45
CA GLN A 506 30.89 -17.77 -19.80
C GLN A 506 31.29 -19.01 -20.61
N ALA A 507 32.15 -19.86 -20.04
CA ALA A 507 32.70 -21.02 -20.74
C ALA A 507 31.64 -22.11 -21.02
N LYS A 508 30.69 -22.32 -20.10
CA LYS A 508 29.73 -23.44 -20.17
C LYS A 508 28.38 -23.04 -20.78
N VAL A 509 27.93 -21.81 -20.54
CA VAL A 509 26.59 -21.35 -20.91
C VAL A 509 26.64 -20.32 -22.03
N LEU A 510 27.35 -19.20 -21.85
CA LEU A 510 27.38 -18.14 -22.86
C LEU A 510 28.15 -18.51 -24.13
N SER A 511 29.13 -19.43 -24.06
CA SER A 511 29.80 -19.98 -25.24
C SER A 511 28.84 -20.66 -26.21
N ARG A 512 27.68 -21.11 -25.70
CA ARG A 512 26.59 -21.73 -26.43
C ARG A 512 25.42 -20.77 -26.69
N ARG A 513 25.61 -19.46 -26.54
CA ARG A 513 24.54 -18.47 -26.77
C ARG A 513 23.92 -18.55 -28.17
N GLY A 514 24.64 -19.07 -29.16
CA GLY A 514 24.16 -19.29 -30.53
C GLY A 514 23.18 -20.46 -30.68
N ASP A 515 23.12 -21.37 -29.70
CA ASP A 515 22.11 -22.44 -29.66
C ASP A 515 20.71 -21.89 -29.30
N TYR A 516 20.66 -20.68 -28.75
CA TYR A 516 19.44 -20.00 -28.34
C TYR A 516 19.00 -18.99 -29.40
N ARG A 517 17.70 -18.72 -29.37
CA ARG A 517 17.02 -17.75 -30.22
C ARG A 517 17.48 -16.30 -29.97
N GLY A 518 18.02 -16.05 -28.78
CA GLY A 518 18.56 -14.79 -28.29
C GLY A 518 18.80 -14.89 -26.78
N VAL A 519 19.36 -13.84 -26.19
CA VAL A 519 19.51 -13.71 -24.73
C VAL A 519 18.51 -12.69 -24.21
N PHE A 520 17.72 -13.08 -23.21
CA PHE A 520 16.75 -12.22 -22.54
C PHE A 520 17.20 -11.98 -21.10
N VAL A 521 17.47 -10.73 -20.76
CA VAL A 521 17.85 -10.31 -19.42
C VAL A 521 16.64 -9.68 -18.75
N GLN A 522 16.14 -10.35 -17.70
CA GLN A 522 15.13 -9.79 -16.81
C GLN A 522 15.84 -8.99 -15.72
N GLU A 523 15.70 -7.66 -15.72
CA GLU A 523 16.30 -6.82 -14.70
C GLU A 523 15.60 -7.00 -13.34
N CYS A 524 16.35 -6.73 -12.26
CA CYS A 524 15.92 -7.02 -10.89
C CYS A 524 14.70 -6.17 -10.51
N VAL A 525 13.60 -6.83 -10.18
CA VAL A 525 12.33 -6.22 -9.74
C VAL A 525 11.77 -6.95 -8.52
N ILE A 526 11.78 -8.29 -8.57
CA ILE A 526 11.46 -9.19 -7.46
C ILE A 526 12.40 -10.40 -7.54
N ASP A 527 12.68 -10.99 -6.40
CA ASP A 527 13.45 -12.23 -6.32
C ASP A 527 12.63 -13.45 -6.80
N TRP A 528 13.31 -14.54 -7.16
CA TRP A 528 12.68 -15.74 -7.71
C TRP A 528 11.83 -16.47 -6.66
N ASN A 529 12.35 -16.60 -5.43
CA ASN A 529 11.76 -17.37 -4.33
C ASN A 529 10.79 -16.57 -3.43
N VAL A 530 10.36 -15.38 -3.85
CA VAL A 530 9.34 -14.62 -3.09
C VAL A 530 8.00 -15.38 -3.04
N ALA A 531 7.21 -15.13 -2.00
CA ALA A 531 5.94 -15.84 -1.78
C ALA A 531 4.91 -15.67 -2.91
N LEU A 532 4.98 -14.58 -3.67
CA LEU A 532 4.10 -14.31 -4.80
C LEU A 532 4.82 -14.59 -6.12
N PHE A 533 4.33 -15.58 -6.86
CA PHE A 533 4.78 -15.79 -8.24
C PHE A 533 4.09 -14.78 -9.16
N GLN A 534 4.87 -14.00 -9.90
CA GLN A 534 4.39 -12.80 -10.60
C GLN A 534 4.84 -12.78 -12.06
N ARG A 535 4.42 -11.73 -12.79
CA ARG A 535 4.74 -11.53 -14.22
C ARG A 535 6.24 -11.71 -14.55
N PRO A 536 7.22 -11.18 -13.80
CA PRO A 536 8.64 -11.36 -14.12
C PRO A 536 9.06 -12.83 -14.23
N GLN A 537 8.69 -13.67 -13.27
CA GLN A 537 9.04 -15.09 -13.31
C GLN A 537 8.31 -15.82 -14.45
N HIS A 538 7.04 -15.47 -14.69
CA HIS A 538 6.27 -16.06 -15.78
C HIS A 538 6.81 -15.73 -17.17
N ILE A 539 7.14 -14.46 -17.43
CA ILE A 539 7.74 -14.04 -18.70
C ILE A 539 9.10 -14.70 -18.87
N ALA A 540 9.92 -14.80 -17.81
CA ALA A 540 11.19 -15.51 -17.86
C ALA A 540 11.03 -16.98 -18.29
N LEU A 541 10.11 -17.72 -17.66
CA LEU A 541 9.82 -19.10 -18.04
C LEU A 541 9.29 -19.21 -19.47
N ALA A 542 8.39 -18.32 -19.89
CA ALA A 542 7.81 -18.34 -21.23
C ALA A 542 8.82 -17.97 -22.33
N MET A 543 9.72 -17.03 -22.07
CA MET A 543 10.81 -16.67 -22.98
C MET A 543 11.80 -17.83 -23.14
N ALA A 544 12.14 -18.54 -22.05
CA ALA A 544 12.98 -19.73 -22.14
C ALA A 544 12.35 -20.82 -23.01
N ARG A 545 11.04 -21.06 -22.87
CA ARG A 545 10.30 -21.99 -23.73
C ARG A 545 10.18 -21.51 -25.18
N ALA A 546 10.19 -20.20 -25.41
CA ALA A 546 10.30 -19.62 -26.75
C ALA A 546 11.72 -19.74 -27.34
N GLY A 547 12.66 -20.38 -26.62
CA GLY A 547 14.01 -20.71 -27.07
C GLY A 547 15.08 -19.68 -26.67
N TYR A 548 14.79 -18.75 -25.76
CA TYR A 548 15.79 -17.79 -25.28
C TYR A 548 16.66 -18.38 -24.17
N LEU A 549 17.92 -17.94 -24.09
CA LEU A 549 18.68 -18.02 -22.86
C LEU A 549 18.22 -16.87 -21.96
N VAL A 550 17.63 -17.19 -20.81
CA VAL A 550 17.12 -16.19 -19.88
C VAL A 550 18.10 -16.02 -18.74
N ILE A 551 18.49 -14.76 -18.50
CA ILE A 551 19.27 -14.36 -17.32
C ILE A 551 18.36 -13.52 -16.44
N TYR A 552 17.95 -14.07 -15.31
CA TYR A 552 17.10 -13.41 -14.33
C TYR A 552 17.96 -12.79 -13.23
N ARG A 553 17.89 -11.47 -13.08
CA ARG A 553 18.64 -10.77 -12.04
C ARG A 553 17.89 -10.74 -10.72
N THR A 554 18.59 -11.06 -9.64
CA THR A 554 18.06 -11.07 -8.27
C THR A 554 18.86 -10.16 -7.36
N GLY A 555 18.21 -9.61 -6.33
CA GLY A 555 18.86 -8.87 -5.26
C GLY A 555 19.20 -9.74 -4.05
N ASN A 556 18.80 -11.02 -4.03
CA ASN A 556 18.89 -11.94 -2.89
C ASN A 556 18.15 -11.46 -1.62
N PHE A 557 17.22 -10.51 -1.71
CA PHE A 557 16.40 -10.05 -0.59
C PHE A 557 15.23 -11.00 -0.23
N GLY A 558 14.81 -11.86 -1.16
CA GLY A 558 13.69 -12.79 -1.05
C GLY A 558 14.10 -14.25 -0.85
N GLY A 559 15.34 -14.52 -0.46
CA GLY A 559 15.81 -15.88 -0.16
C GLY A 559 16.28 -16.69 -1.38
N ASP A 560 16.70 -16.02 -2.46
CA ASP A 560 17.32 -16.67 -3.61
C ASP A 560 18.71 -17.24 -3.28
N ASP A 561 19.49 -16.52 -2.45
CA ASP A 561 20.84 -16.84 -1.99
C ASP A 561 21.76 -17.37 -3.10
N VAL A 562 21.75 -16.69 -4.25
CA VAL A 562 22.65 -17.00 -5.37
C VAL A 562 23.96 -16.25 -5.22
N GLN A 563 25.08 -16.95 -5.33
CA GLN A 563 26.45 -16.42 -5.30
C GLN A 563 27.16 -16.73 -6.62
N GLY A 564 26.64 -16.17 -7.73
CA GLY A 564 27.08 -16.51 -9.09
C GLY A 564 25.91 -16.66 -10.05
N PHE A 565 25.85 -17.80 -10.75
CA PHE A 565 24.79 -18.16 -11.68
C PHE A 565 24.23 -19.53 -11.34
N ARG A 566 22.91 -19.60 -11.11
CA ARG A 566 22.19 -20.84 -10.79
C ARG A 566 21.07 -21.08 -11.79
N GLU A 567 21.02 -22.26 -12.40
CA GLU A 567 19.90 -22.63 -13.25
C GLU A 567 18.70 -23.05 -12.38
N VAL A 568 17.59 -22.32 -12.49
CA VAL A 568 16.36 -22.55 -11.70
C VAL A 568 15.26 -23.25 -12.52
N SER A 569 15.39 -23.22 -13.84
CA SER A 569 14.57 -23.94 -14.81
C SER A 569 15.39 -24.07 -16.09
N PRO A 570 15.18 -25.10 -16.94
CA PRO A 570 15.92 -25.22 -18.20
C PRO A 570 15.95 -23.91 -19.00
N GLY A 571 17.15 -23.37 -19.21
CA GLY A 571 17.37 -22.11 -19.92
C GLY A 571 17.12 -20.83 -19.11
N VAL A 572 16.79 -20.91 -17.82
CA VAL A 572 16.61 -19.76 -16.91
C VAL A 572 17.66 -19.77 -15.82
N TRP A 573 18.53 -18.76 -15.86
CA TRP A 573 19.68 -18.61 -14.98
C TRP A 573 19.50 -17.40 -14.07
N LEU A 574 19.43 -17.66 -12.77
CA LEU A 574 19.34 -16.66 -11.72
C LEU A 574 20.74 -16.14 -11.35
N THR A 575 20.89 -14.83 -11.13
CA THR A 575 22.19 -14.24 -10.80
C THR A 575 22.12 -12.91 -10.03
N ASN A 576 23.08 -12.72 -9.12
CA ASN A 576 23.35 -11.45 -8.43
C ASN A 576 24.58 -10.72 -8.99
N ARG A 577 25.16 -11.21 -10.10
CA ARG A 577 26.45 -10.74 -10.62
C ARG A 577 26.32 -9.48 -11.49
N PRO A 578 27.13 -8.43 -11.26
CA PRO A 578 27.09 -7.20 -12.06
C PRO A 578 27.66 -7.37 -13.46
N GLU A 579 28.46 -8.40 -13.73
CA GLU A 579 29.11 -8.65 -15.03
C GLU A 579 28.10 -8.77 -16.19
N VAL A 580 26.85 -9.14 -15.89
CA VAL A 580 25.73 -9.18 -16.84
C VAL A 580 25.48 -7.82 -17.51
N ASP A 581 25.84 -6.70 -16.87
CA ASP A 581 25.66 -5.35 -17.42
C ASP A 581 26.47 -5.11 -18.70
N GLY A 582 27.61 -5.78 -18.84
CA GLY A 582 28.47 -5.69 -20.02
C GLY A 582 28.02 -6.54 -21.22
N LEU A 583 26.95 -7.34 -21.08
CA LEU A 583 26.46 -8.16 -22.20
C LEU A 583 25.78 -7.29 -23.27
N GLY A 584 26.30 -7.42 -24.50
CA GLY A 584 25.75 -6.84 -25.74
C GLY A 584 24.96 -7.85 -26.58
N GLY A 585 24.08 -7.32 -27.44
CA GLY A 585 23.21 -8.09 -28.32
C GLY A 585 22.11 -8.84 -27.58
N VAL A 586 21.61 -8.29 -26.48
CA VAL A 586 20.59 -8.91 -25.63
C VAL A 586 19.31 -8.07 -25.58
N VAL A 587 18.18 -8.71 -25.26
CA VAL A 587 16.94 -8.01 -24.93
C VAL A 587 16.91 -7.80 -23.42
N ARG A 588 16.80 -6.55 -22.95
CA ARG A 588 16.71 -6.21 -21.52
C ARG A 588 15.29 -5.76 -21.18
N SER A 589 14.65 -6.46 -20.25
CA SER A 589 13.31 -6.11 -19.77
C SER A 589 13.40 -5.39 -18.42
N ILE A 590 12.83 -4.19 -18.35
CA ILE A 590 12.83 -3.31 -17.19
C ILE A 590 11.39 -2.98 -16.81
N TYR A 591 11.04 -3.11 -15.53
CA TYR A 591 9.68 -2.91 -15.07
C TYR A 591 9.47 -1.51 -14.50
N SER A 592 8.29 -0.92 -14.71
CA SER A 592 7.86 0.35 -14.11
C SER A 592 7.77 0.33 -12.59
N THR A 593 7.79 -0.86 -11.99
CA THR A 593 7.84 -1.08 -10.53
C THR A 593 9.22 -1.51 -10.03
N GLY A 594 10.23 -1.60 -10.92
CA GLY A 594 11.59 -2.01 -10.59
C GLY A 594 12.47 -0.84 -10.15
N HIS A 595 13.04 -0.92 -8.95
CA HIS A 595 13.88 0.12 -8.37
C HIS A 595 15.38 -0.14 -8.51
N SER A 596 15.81 -1.18 -9.23
CA SER A 596 17.23 -1.54 -9.31
C SER A 596 18.00 -0.68 -10.31
N ARG A 597 17.33 -0.21 -11.38
CA ARG A 597 17.94 0.57 -12.46
C ARG A 597 17.61 2.05 -12.38
N THR A 598 18.44 2.86 -13.02
CA THR A 598 18.22 4.29 -13.30
C THR A 598 18.40 4.55 -14.80
N PRO A 599 17.85 5.66 -15.34
CA PRO A 599 18.11 6.08 -16.71
C PRO A 599 19.59 6.06 -17.10
N GLU A 600 20.47 6.55 -16.23
CA GLU A 600 21.92 6.62 -16.48
C GLU A 600 22.54 5.23 -16.59
N SER A 601 22.13 4.31 -15.71
CA SER A 601 22.64 2.93 -15.72
C SER A 601 22.20 2.16 -16.98
N LEU A 602 21.00 2.44 -17.50
CA LEU A 602 20.48 1.81 -18.71
C LEU A 602 21.12 2.42 -19.96
N ALA A 603 21.34 3.74 -19.97
CA ALA A 603 22.06 4.42 -21.04
C ALA A 603 23.53 3.98 -21.17
N ALA A 604 24.13 3.47 -20.08
CA ALA A 604 25.48 2.92 -20.07
C ALA A 604 25.58 1.48 -20.59
N CYS A 605 24.45 0.78 -20.80
CA CYS A 605 24.46 -0.56 -21.37
C CYS A 605 24.94 -0.54 -22.84
N PRO A 606 25.47 -1.66 -23.37
CA PRO A 606 25.85 -1.77 -24.78
C PRO A 606 24.71 -1.37 -25.73
N ARG A 607 25.04 -0.58 -26.76
CA ARG A 607 24.08 0.04 -27.69
C ARG A 607 23.37 -0.96 -28.62
N ASP A 608 23.92 -2.16 -28.77
CA ASP A 608 23.33 -3.25 -29.55
C ASP A 608 22.28 -4.04 -28.75
N ASN A 609 21.99 -3.63 -27.51
CA ASN A 609 20.89 -4.18 -26.73
C ASN A 609 19.54 -3.57 -27.13
N VAL A 610 18.48 -4.37 -27.02
CA VAL A 610 17.10 -3.91 -27.14
C VAL A 610 16.52 -3.70 -25.75
N LEU A 611 16.17 -2.46 -25.42
CA LEU A 611 15.56 -2.09 -24.14
C LEU A 611 14.04 -2.14 -24.23
N VAL A 612 13.42 -2.98 -23.39
CA VAL A 612 11.97 -3.07 -23.25
C VAL A 612 11.54 -2.58 -21.89
N TYR A 613 10.69 -1.55 -21.85
CA TYR A 613 10.05 -1.07 -20.65
C TYR A 613 8.68 -1.72 -20.46
N GLU A 614 8.57 -2.62 -19.49
CA GLU A 614 7.30 -3.24 -19.07
C GLU A 614 6.54 -2.25 -18.19
N TYR A 615 5.55 -1.57 -18.79
CA TYR A 615 4.69 -0.61 -18.10
C TYR A 615 3.53 -1.35 -17.42
N VAL A 616 3.77 -1.68 -16.16
CA VAL A 616 2.87 -2.44 -15.30
C VAL A 616 2.37 -1.61 -14.13
N ASP A 617 1.06 -1.68 -13.90
CA ASP A 617 0.33 -0.96 -12.85
C ASP A 617 0.52 0.57 -12.86
N HIS A 618 -0.36 1.29 -12.17
CA HIS A 618 -0.17 2.72 -11.97
C HIS A 618 0.94 2.95 -10.94
N ILE A 619 1.80 3.95 -11.16
CA ILE A 619 2.77 4.37 -10.14
C ILE A 619 1.97 5.07 -9.03
N ASP A 620 1.64 4.33 -7.98
CA ASP A 620 0.82 4.76 -6.85
C ASP A 620 1.52 4.36 -5.54
N PRO A 621 1.57 5.21 -4.51
CA PRO A 621 2.20 4.87 -3.23
C PRO A 621 1.68 3.58 -2.59
N ARG A 622 0.41 3.23 -2.82
CA ARG A 622 -0.20 1.98 -2.34
C ARG A 622 0.44 0.74 -2.96
N ILE A 623 1.02 0.87 -4.16
CA ILE A 623 1.68 -0.20 -4.91
C ILE A 623 3.21 -0.10 -4.77
N SER A 624 3.76 1.10 -4.85
CA SER A 624 5.20 1.36 -4.98
C SER A 624 5.90 1.79 -3.69
N GLY A 625 5.17 1.92 -2.58
CA GLY A 625 5.75 2.21 -1.26
C GLY A 625 6.08 3.69 -1.04
N THR A 626 7.35 4.00 -0.74
CA THR A 626 7.75 5.32 -0.24
C THR A 626 7.72 6.42 -1.32
N PRO A 627 7.59 7.72 -0.94
CA PRO A 627 7.63 8.83 -1.88
C PRO A 627 8.91 8.90 -2.73
N GLU A 628 10.07 8.54 -2.16
CA GLU A 628 11.35 8.51 -2.89
C GLU A 628 11.33 7.44 -3.99
N ASN A 629 10.76 6.27 -3.69
CA ASN A 629 10.59 5.20 -4.67
C ASN A 629 9.66 5.64 -5.80
N VAL A 630 8.51 6.26 -5.46
CA VAL A 630 7.57 6.80 -6.45
C VAL A 630 8.25 7.81 -7.37
N ALA A 631 9.04 8.74 -6.83
CA ALA A 631 9.78 9.72 -7.62
C ALA A 631 10.80 9.07 -8.57
N ARG A 632 11.53 8.06 -8.08
CA ARG A 632 12.50 7.30 -8.90
C ARG A 632 11.82 6.54 -10.04
N LEU A 633 10.70 5.87 -9.76
CA LEU A 633 9.93 5.14 -10.76
C LEU A 633 9.32 6.09 -11.80
N ALA A 634 8.82 7.25 -11.36
CA ALA A 634 8.33 8.30 -12.24
C ALA A 634 9.43 8.83 -13.15
N ALA A 635 10.63 9.09 -12.64
CA ALA A 635 11.77 9.52 -13.45
C ALA A 635 12.17 8.47 -14.51
N LEU A 636 12.15 7.19 -14.16
CA LEU A 636 12.42 6.11 -15.12
C LEU A 636 11.31 6.01 -16.18
N ARG A 637 10.04 6.13 -15.78
CA ARG A 637 8.89 6.19 -16.69
C ARG A 637 9.05 7.36 -17.66
N ASP A 638 9.29 8.56 -17.17
CA ASP A 638 9.39 9.77 -17.98
C ASP A 638 10.55 9.68 -18.97
N TRP A 639 11.68 9.10 -18.56
CA TRP A 639 12.80 8.81 -19.46
C TRP A 639 12.43 7.78 -20.54
N ALA A 640 11.74 6.70 -20.18
CA ALA A 640 11.27 5.71 -21.13
C ALA A 640 10.29 6.33 -22.15
N MET A 641 9.31 7.10 -21.66
CA MET A 641 8.32 7.82 -22.47
C MET A 641 8.93 8.98 -23.28
N GLY A 642 10.07 9.52 -22.85
CA GLY A 642 10.89 10.46 -23.61
C GLY A 642 11.72 9.83 -24.72
N GLY A 643 11.60 8.52 -24.92
CA GLY A 643 12.25 7.78 -25.99
C GLY A 643 13.53 7.05 -25.59
N GLY A 644 13.83 6.92 -24.28
CA GLY A 644 15.01 6.23 -23.77
C GLY A 644 15.06 4.71 -23.97
N VAL A 645 13.95 4.08 -24.38
CA VAL A 645 13.84 2.62 -24.57
C VAL A 645 13.34 2.27 -25.96
N ASP A 646 13.70 1.11 -26.52
CA ASP A 646 13.26 0.74 -27.87
C ASP A 646 11.76 0.45 -27.95
N LEU A 647 11.22 -0.22 -26.92
CA LEU A 647 9.84 -0.68 -26.86
C LEU A 647 9.23 -0.47 -25.47
N VAL A 648 7.93 -0.19 -25.43
CA VAL A 648 7.12 -0.23 -24.21
C VAL A 648 6.10 -1.37 -24.31
N ALA A 649 6.10 -2.27 -23.34
CA ALA A 649 5.11 -3.33 -23.18
C ALA A 649 4.14 -2.97 -22.04
N ALA A 650 2.97 -2.46 -22.39
CA ALA A 650 1.95 -2.02 -21.43
C ALA A 650 0.95 -3.13 -21.11
N THR A 651 0.58 -3.27 -19.84
CA THR A 651 -0.31 -4.35 -19.37
C THR A 651 -1.80 -4.01 -19.34
N SER A 652 -2.17 -2.74 -19.37
CA SER A 652 -3.57 -2.30 -19.46
C SER A 652 -3.77 -1.30 -20.59
N ARG A 653 -5.02 -1.18 -21.05
CA ARG A 653 -5.38 -0.25 -22.14
C ARG A 653 -5.05 1.20 -21.79
N VAL A 654 -5.23 1.59 -20.53
CA VAL A 654 -4.90 2.93 -20.02
C VAL A 654 -3.40 3.22 -20.19
N LEU A 655 -2.55 2.31 -19.68
CA LEU A 655 -1.10 2.45 -19.76
C LEU A 655 -0.59 2.38 -21.21
N HIS A 656 -1.24 1.56 -22.04
CA HIS A 656 -0.91 1.45 -23.46
C HIS A 656 -1.24 2.74 -24.21
N ALA A 657 -2.40 3.34 -23.96
CA ALA A 657 -2.78 4.61 -24.56
C ALA A 657 -1.82 5.74 -24.16
N GLU A 658 -1.43 5.81 -22.89
CA GLU A 658 -0.43 6.75 -22.39
C GLU A 658 0.90 6.59 -23.12
N ALA A 659 1.40 5.35 -23.23
CA ALA A 659 2.66 5.06 -23.93
C ALA A 659 2.58 5.42 -25.43
N CYS A 660 1.49 5.06 -26.11
CA CYS A 660 1.28 5.39 -27.52
C CYS A 660 1.24 6.89 -27.77
N ALA A 661 0.61 7.65 -26.87
CA ALA A 661 0.56 9.11 -26.95
C ALA A 661 1.96 9.74 -26.84
N ALA A 662 2.85 9.14 -26.04
CA ALA A 662 4.21 9.64 -25.86
C ALA A 662 5.19 9.19 -26.96
N LEU A 663 5.14 7.93 -27.38
CA LEU A 663 6.18 7.30 -28.20
C LEU A 663 5.76 6.95 -29.62
N GLY A 664 4.46 7.00 -29.93
CA GLY A 664 3.90 6.48 -31.17
C GLY A 664 3.54 4.99 -31.08
N PRO A 665 2.50 4.55 -31.82
CA PRO A 665 1.97 3.18 -31.73
C PRO A 665 2.97 2.10 -32.18
N GLU A 666 3.98 2.44 -32.98
CA GLU A 666 4.98 1.48 -33.48
C GLU A 666 6.00 1.04 -32.44
N ARG A 667 6.10 1.75 -31.31
CA ARG A 667 6.98 1.42 -30.17
C ARG A 667 6.22 0.85 -28.98
N CYS A 668 4.90 0.76 -29.06
CA CYS A 668 4.06 0.36 -27.95
C CYS A 668 3.39 -0.99 -28.24
N LEU A 669 3.41 -1.86 -27.23
CA LEU A 669 2.83 -3.19 -27.27
C LEU A 669 1.82 -3.32 -26.15
N PHE A 670 0.61 -3.74 -26.47
CA PHE A 670 -0.33 -4.16 -25.45
C PHE A 670 -0.07 -5.64 -25.09
N VAL A 671 0.49 -5.89 -23.91
CA VAL A 671 0.86 -7.24 -23.43
C VAL A 671 0.27 -7.43 -22.02
N PRO A 672 -1.05 -7.68 -21.90
CA PRO A 672 -1.67 -7.92 -20.60
C PRO A 672 -1.08 -9.14 -19.89
N ASN A 673 -1.43 -9.31 -18.61
CA ASN A 673 -1.02 -10.50 -17.87
C ASN A 673 -1.67 -11.77 -18.45
N GLY A 674 -1.18 -12.93 -18.01
CA GLY A 674 -1.63 -14.22 -18.50
C GLY A 674 -1.59 -15.29 -17.43
N VAL A 675 -1.71 -16.54 -17.86
CA VAL A 675 -1.67 -17.73 -17.00
C VAL A 675 -0.74 -18.78 -17.58
N ASP A 676 -0.16 -19.64 -16.73
CA ASP A 676 0.48 -20.88 -17.20
C ASP A 676 -0.56 -22.00 -17.13
N THR A 677 -1.21 -22.28 -18.26
CA THR A 677 -2.29 -23.27 -18.32
C THR A 677 -1.82 -24.67 -17.93
N ARG A 678 -0.54 -25.00 -18.18
CA ARG A 678 0.03 -26.31 -17.78
C ARG A 678 0.09 -26.46 -16.27
N HIS A 679 0.44 -25.38 -15.56
CA HIS A 679 0.51 -25.39 -14.09
C HIS A 679 -0.87 -25.59 -13.47
N TYR A 680 -1.84 -24.80 -13.92
CA TYR A 680 -3.19 -24.82 -13.35
C TYR A 680 -4.03 -26.04 -13.75
N ARG A 681 -3.63 -26.75 -14.81
CA ARG A 681 -4.29 -27.97 -15.30
C ARG A 681 -3.45 -29.24 -15.10
N ASP A 682 -2.38 -29.17 -14.33
CA ASP A 682 -1.53 -30.33 -14.06
C ASP A 682 -2.34 -31.39 -13.28
N PRO A 683 -2.49 -32.63 -13.80
CA PRO A 683 -3.17 -33.71 -13.09
C PRO A 683 -2.57 -34.02 -11.71
N ALA A 684 -1.29 -33.71 -11.47
CA ALA A 684 -0.64 -33.89 -10.18
C ALA A 684 -1.30 -33.06 -9.06
N GLN A 685 -1.99 -31.96 -9.41
CA GLN A 685 -2.73 -31.13 -8.45
C GLN A 685 -3.84 -31.90 -7.74
N ALA A 686 -4.40 -32.96 -8.36
CA ALA A 686 -5.43 -33.80 -7.75
C ALA A 686 -4.91 -34.61 -6.54
N SER A 687 -3.60 -34.80 -6.44
CA SER A 687 -2.95 -35.56 -5.35
C SER A 687 -2.47 -34.67 -4.20
N VAL A 688 -2.60 -33.35 -4.32
CA VAL A 688 -2.18 -32.41 -3.29
C VAL A 688 -3.12 -32.53 -2.08
N VAL A 689 -2.54 -32.79 -0.90
CA VAL A 689 -3.29 -32.82 0.35
C VAL A 689 -3.57 -31.38 0.80
N LEU A 690 -4.85 -31.02 0.84
CA LEU A 690 -5.28 -29.69 1.28
C LEU A 690 -5.20 -29.55 2.82
N PRO A 691 -4.97 -28.34 3.36
CA PRO A 691 -4.99 -28.11 4.81
C PRO A 691 -6.32 -28.50 5.44
N GLU A 692 -6.28 -29.11 6.64
CA GLU A 692 -7.49 -29.55 7.35
C GLU A 692 -8.48 -28.39 7.58
N ALA A 693 -7.97 -27.17 7.83
CA ALA A 693 -8.79 -25.97 7.97
C ALA A 693 -9.67 -25.71 6.73
N LEU A 694 -9.11 -25.84 5.52
CA LEU A 694 -9.85 -25.65 4.26
C LEU A 694 -10.85 -26.80 4.03
N GLN A 695 -10.45 -28.03 4.33
CA GLN A 695 -11.34 -29.19 4.20
C GLN A 695 -12.54 -29.10 5.15
N ALA A 696 -12.30 -28.75 6.42
CA ALA A 696 -13.34 -28.54 7.41
C ALA A 696 -14.28 -27.41 7.02
N PHE A 697 -13.74 -26.32 6.49
CA PHE A 697 -14.52 -25.18 6.01
C PHE A 697 -15.41 -25.54 4.81
N ARG A 698 -14.88 -26.31 3.83
CA ARG A 698 -15.67 -26.83 2.70
C ARG A 698 -16.82 -27.75 3.16
N ARG A 699 -16.62 -28.56 4.20
CA ARG A 699 -17.69 -29.40 4.76
C ARG A 699 -18.80 -28.58 5.41
N ARG A 700 -18.47 -27.41 5.97
CA ARG A 700 -19.42 -26.50 6.63
C ARG A 700 -20.21 -25.63 5.64
N HIS A 701 -19.59 -25.27 4.51
CA HIS A 701 -20.18 -24.35 3.53
C HIS A 701 -20.32 -25.02 2.15
N ALA A 702 -21.57 -25.22 1.71
CA ALA A 702 -21.89 -25.91 0.47
C ALA A 702 -21.31 -25.21 -0.78
N ARG A 703 -21.16 -23.87 -0.74
CA ARG A 703 -20.56 -23.07 -1.81
C ARG A 703 -19.43 -22.21 -1.26
N LEU A 704 -18.29 -22.24 -1.93
CA LEU A 704 -17.11 -21.44 -1.59
C LEU A 704 -16.84 -20.38 -2.64
N VAL A 705 -16.63 -19.15 -2.19
CA VAL A 705 -16.17 -18.02 -3.00
C VAL A 705 -14.73 -17.72 -2.61
N GLY A 706 -13.81 -17.82 -3.56
CA GLY A 706 -12.38 -17.70 -3.29
C GLY A 706 -11.73 -16.43 -3.83
N TYR A 707 -10.76 -15.92 -3.08
CA TYR A 707 -9.76 -14.97 -3.55
C TYR A 707 -8.38 -15.54 -3.25
N PHE A 708 -7.48 -15.51 -4.25
CA PHE A 708 -6.06 -15.69 -4.00
C PHE A 708 -5.24 -14.56 -4.61
N GLY A 709 -4.24 -14.09 -3.87
CA GLY A 709 -3.40 -12.95 -4.22
C GLY A 709 -3.01 -12.16 -2.97
N ALA A 710 -2.19 -11.12 -3.12
CA ALA A 710 -1.83 -10.26 -1.99
C ALA A 710 -3.07 -9.75 -1.26
N ILE A 711 -3.09 -9.89 0.08
CA ILE A 711 -4.13 -9.29 0.92
C ILE A 711 -3.69 -7.85 1.20
N ALA A 712 -4.08 -6.95 0.30
CA ALA A 712 -3.46 -5.64 0.15
C ALA A 712 -4.44 -4.48 0.38
N PRO A 713 -3.98 -3.25 0.59
CA PRO A 713 -4.84 -2.13 0.95
C PRO A 713 -5.90 -1.78 -0.11
N TRP A 714 -5.67 -2.15 -1.37
CA TRP A 714 -6.56 -1.91 -2.51
C TRP A 714 -7.69 -2.95 -2.65
N LEU A 715 -7.83 -3.92 -1.74
CA LEU A 715 -9.07 -4.70 -1.65
C LEU A 715 -10.19 -3.83 -1.08
N TRP A 716 -11.42 -4.07 -1.51
CA TRP A 716 -12.59 -3.32 -1.10
C TRP A 716 -13.18 -3.87 0.20
N TYR A 717 -12.48 -3.61 1.32
CA TYR A 717 -12.79 -4.22 2.61
C TYR A 717 -14.19 -3.88 3.13
N ASP A 718 -14.65 -2.64 2.98
CA ASP A 718 -15.99 -2.24 3.42
C ASP A 718 -17.06 -3.04 2.66
N ALA A 719 -16.89 -3.18 1.34
CA ALA A 719 -17.81 -3.98 0.54
C ALA A 719 -17.72 -5.47 0.85
N LEU A 720 -16.53 -5.98 1.17
CA LEU A 720 -16.35 -7.37 1.61
C LEU A 720 -17.08 -7.65 2.92
N ALA A 721 -17.00 -6.75 3.90
CA ALA A 721 -17.67 -6.92 5.18
C ALA A 721 -19.19 -6.99 5.03
N GLU A 722 -19.78 -6.08 4.24
CA GLU A 722 -21.20 -6.10 3.94
C GLU A 722 -21.61 -7.32 3.11
N LEU A 723 -20.81 -7.70 2.11
CA LEU A 723 -21.09 -8.84 1.25
C LEU A 723 -21.09 -10.16 2.03
N VAL A 724 -20.12 -10.34 2.93
CA VAL A 724 -20.04 -11.50 3.84
C VAL A 724 -21.29 -11.60 4.71
N ALA A 725 -21.78 -10.45 5.22
CA ALA A 725 -23.00 -10.40 6.03
C ALA A 725 -24.27 -10.66 5.21
N LEU A 726 -24.34 -10.19 3.95
CA LEU A 726 -25.47 -10.40 3.03
C LEU A 726 -25.59 -11.84 2.52
N ARG A 727 -24.54 -12.65 2.64
CA ARG A 727 -24.49 -14.03 2.14
C ARG A 727 -23.95 -15.01 3.19
N PRO A 728 -24.64 -15.18 4.35
CA PRO A 728 -24.17 -16.05 5.44
C PRO A 728 -24.12 -17.54 5.05
N GLY A 729 -24.83 -17.94 3.99
CA GLY A 729 -24.81 -19.31 3.45
C GLY A 729 -23.57 -19.64 2.59
N LEU A 730 -22.83 -18.62 2.12
CA LEU A 730 -21.60 -18.80 1.36
C LEU A 730 -20.39 -18.80 2.29
N GLY A 731 -19.39 -19.63 2.00
CA GLY A 731 -18.08 -19.55 2.65
C GLY A 731 -17.11 -18.74 1.81
N PHE A 732 -16.47 -17.72 2.39
CA PHE A 732 -15.48 -16.88 1.73
C PHE A 732 -14.06 -17.32 2.13
N VAL A 733 -13.20 -17.59 1.15
CA VAL A 733 -11.83 -18.05 1.39
C VAL A 733 -10.84 -17.07 0.79
N PHE A 734 -9.93 -16.56 1.61
CA PHE A 734 -8.85 -15.66 1.21
C PHE A 734 -7.50 -16.35 1.37
N ILE A 735 -6.68 -16.33 0.32
CA ILE A 735 -5.36 -16.96 0.27
C ILE A 735 -4.34 -15.93 -0.21
N GLY A 736 -3.27 -15.72 0.55
CA GLY A 736 -2.15 -14.90 0.14
C GLY A 736 -1.42 -14.24 1.30
N PRO A 737 -0.22 -13.72 1.05
CA PRO A 737 0.51 -12.98 2.07
C PRO A 737 -0.22 -11.68 2.43
N ASP A 738 -0.09 -11.29 3.70
CA ASP A 738 -0.49 -9.96 4.14
C ASP A 738 0.43 -8.92 3.50
N TYR A 739 -0.17 -7.90 2.90
CA TYR A 739 0.52 -6.84 2.20
C TYR A 739 0.09 -5.50 2.79
N PHE A 740 1.02 -4.80 3.44
CA PHE A 740 0.75 -3.53 4.11
C PHE A 740 -0.45 -3.56 5.09
N GLY A 741 -0.65 -4.68 5.80
CA GLY A 741 -1.69 -4.82 6.84
C GLY A 741 -3.10 -5.05 6.31
N GLY A 742 -3.26 -5.48 5.05
CA GLY A 742 -4.56 -5.81 4.48
C GLY A 742 -5.25 -6.97 5.18
N ALA A 743 -4.50 -7.98 5.66
CA ALA A 743 -5.10 -9.16 6.31
C ALA A 743 -5.90 -8.82 7.57
N ALA A 744 -5.47 -7.81 8.33
CA ALA A 744 -6.18 -7.33 9.51
C ALA A 744 -7.52 -6.64 9.19
N ARG A 745 -7.72 -6.21 7.94
CA ARG A 745 -8.95 -5.56 7.47
C ARG A 745 -9.99 -6.55 6.92
N LEU A 746 -9.62 -7.83 6.75
CA LEU A 746 -10.57 -8.85 6.32
C LEU A 746 -11.70 -9.00 7.36
N PRO A 747 -12.94 -9.23 6.91
CA PRO A 747 -14.07 -9.39 7.82
C PRO A 747 -13.90 -10.60 8.74
N VAL A 748 -14.14 -10.40 10.04
CA VAL A 748 -14.12 -11.47 11.04
C VAL A 748 -15.53 -12.06 11.16
N ALA A 749 -15.78 -13.17 10.49
CA ALA A 749 -17.08 -13.84 10.46
C ALA A 749 -16.93 -15.37 10.39
N PRO A 750 -17.89 -16.16 10.89
CA PRO A 750 -17.80 -17.62 10.89
C PRO A 750 -17.81 -18.24 9.48
N ASN A 751 -18.21 -17.47 8.46
CA ASN A 751 -18.20 -17.84 7.06
C ASN A 751 -17.04 -17.18 6.28
N VAL A 752 -15.95 -16.80 6.96
CA VAL A 752 -14.71 -16.31 6.36
C VAL A 752 -13.54 -17.17 6.83
N LEU A 753 -12.66 -17.55 5.90
CA LEU A 753 -11.42 -18.28 6.16
C LEU A 753 -10.25 -17.55 5.49
N HIS A 754 -9.22 -17.23 6.27
CA HIS A 754 -7.95 -16.70 5.75
C HIS A 754 -6.85 -17.74 5.98
N LEU A 755 -6.18 -18.18 4.90
CA LEU A 755 -5.15 -19.23 4.96
C LEU A 755 -3.72 -18.69 5.02
N GLY A 756 -3.51 -17.38 4.87
CA GLY A 756 -2.18 -16.81 4.66
C GLY A 756 -1.59 -17.20 3.31
N ALA A 757 -0.27 -17.06 3.17
CA ALA A 757 0.44 -17.38 1.94
C ALA A 757 0.42 -18.89 1.65
N VAL A 758 0.12 -19.24 0.39
CA VAL A 758 0.21 -20.61 -0.13
C VAL A 758 1.23 -20.63 -1.25
N ASP A 759 2.08 -21.64 -1.25
CA ASP A 759 3.09 -21.83 -2.29
C ASP A 759 2.43 -21.97 -3.66
N TYR A 760 2.92 -21.20 -4.63
CA TYR A 760 2.40 -21.15 -5.99
C TYR A 760 2.29 -22.56 -6.63
N ARG A 761 3.22 -23.47 -6.32
CA ARG A 761 3.25 -24.84 -6.85
C ARG A 761 2.00 -25.66 -6.54
N VAL A 762 1.36 -25.38 -5.39
CA VAL A 762 0.17 -26.10 -4.91
C VAL A 762 -1.08 -25.21 -4.88
N LEU A 763 -0.95 -23.95 -5.29
CA LEU A 763 -2.07 -23.00 -5.36
C LEU A 763 -3.23 -23.48 -6.25
N PRO A 764 -3.03 -24.15 -7.40
CA PRO A 764 -4.13 -24.65 -8.22
C PRO A 764 -5.04 -25.61 -7.45
N ALA A 765 -4.48 -26.54 -6.66
CA ALA A 765 -5.27 -27.45 -5.85
C ALA A 765 -6.13 -26.72 -4.80
N HIS A 766 -5.61 -25.63 -4.22
CA HIS A 766 -6.37 -24.79 -3.29
C HIS A 766 -7.47 -23.99 -4.00
N GLY A 767 -7.20 -23.49 -5.21
CA GLY A 767 -8.20 -22.78 -6.02
C GLY A 767 -9.30 -23.70 -6.56
N ALA A 768 -8.99 -24.97 -6.81
CA ALA A 768 -9.92 -25.93 -7.42
C ALA A 768 -11.18 -26.19 -6.59
N VAL A 769 -11.12 -25.99 -5.25
CA VAL A 769 -12.27 -26.20 -4.36
C VAL A 769 -13.30 -25.07 -4.40
N PHE A 770 -12.97 -23.93 -5.01
CA PHE A 770 -13.89 -22.81 -5.13
C PHE A 770 -15.02 -23.12 -6.12
N ASP A 771 -16.23 -22.63 -5.86
CA ASP A 771 -17.34 -22.67 -6.81
C ASP A 771 -17.38 -21.42 -7.69
N ALA A 772 -16.97 -20.29 -7.13
CA ALA A 772 -16.73 -19.03 -7.85
C ALA A 772 -15.51 -18.33 -7.25
N CYS A 773 -14.88 -17.46 -8.04
CA CYS A 773 -13.77 -16.64 -7.59
C CYS A 773 -14.18 -15.16 -7.58
N MET A 774 -13.48 -14.34 -6.80
CA MET A 774 -13.70 -12.91 -6.78
C MET A 774 -12.41 -12.11 -6.84
N ILE A 775 -12.48 -10.90 -7.39
CA ILE A 775 -11.41 -9.90 -7.38
C ILE A 775 -12.01 -8.56 -6.92
N PRO A 776 -12.15 -8.34 -5.60
CA PRO A 776 -12.84 -7.19 -5.06
C PRO A 776 -11.89 -6.01 -4.90
N PHE A 777 -11.35 -5.47 -5.99
CA PHE A 777 -10.52 -4.27 -5.89
C PHE A 777 -11.40 -3.06 -5.61
N GLU A 778 -10.95 -2.17 -4.73
CA GLU A 778 -11.63 -0.92 -4.44
C GLU A 778 -11.73 -0.07 -5.71
N PRO A 779 -12.90 0.50 -6.03
CA PRO A 779 -13.05 1.40 -7.17
C PRO A 779 -12.02 2.54 -7.12
N GLY A 780 -11.32 2.80 -8.22
CA GLY A 780 -10.24 3.78 -8.27
C GLY A 780 -9.27 3.53 -9.42
N ASP A 781 -8.19 4.31 -9.48
CA ASP A 781 -7.19 4.22 -10.56
C ASP A 781 -6.55 2.83 -10.63
N ILE A 782 -6.20 2.24 -9.49
CA ILE A 782 -5.65 0.88 -9.42
C ILE A 782 -6.58 -0.12 -10.11
N ALA A 783 -7.87 -0.13 -9.76
CA ALA A 783 -8.84 -1.03 -10.39
C ALA A 783 -8.91 -0.80 -11.91
N ARG A 784 -8.90 0.47 -12.37
CA ARG A 784 -9.00 0.83 -13.79
C ARG A 784 -7.76 0.42 -14.61
N SER A 785 -6.58 0.48 -14.02
CA SER A 785 -5.32 0.27 -14.73
C SER A 785 -4.67 -1.09 -14.53
N THR A 786 -5.22 -1.97 -13.68
CA THR A 786 -4.62 -3.27 -13.39
C THR A 786 -5.16 -4.37 -14.30
N SER A 787 -4.24 -5.13 -14.90
CA SER A 787 -4.50 -6.42 -15.53
C SER A 787 -4.12 -7.53 -14.54
N PRO A 788 -5.04 -8.13 -13.78
CA PRO A 788 -4.67 -9.07 -12.72
C PRO A 788 -4.34 -10.48 -13.25
N LEU A 789 -3.26 -11.09 -12.78
CA LEU A 789 -2.92 -12.50 -13.10
C LEU A 789 -4.08 -13.43 -12.74
N LYS A 790 -4.60 -13.26 -11.51
CA LYS A 790 -5.69 -14.06 -10.93
C LYS A 790 -6.92 -14.23 -11.81
N LEU A 791 -7.24 -13.27 -12.68
CA LEU A 791 -8.35 -13.45 -13.63
C LEU A 791 -8.12 -14.66 -14.53
N PHE A 792 -6.94 -14.73 -15.16
CA PHE A 792 -6.59 -15.79 -16.09
C PHE A 792 -6.32 -17.11 -15.38
N GLU A 793 -5.83 -17.05 -14.13
CA GLU A 793 -5.69 -18.22 -13.25
C GLU A 793 -7.05 -18.83 -12.92
N TYR A 794 -8.06 -18.01 -12.65
CA TYR A 794 -9.43 -18.48 -12.45
C TYR A 794 -10.06 -19.02 -13.72
N PHE A 795 -9.75 -18.45 -14.89
CA PHE A 795 -10.14 -19.01 -16.18
C PHE A 795 -9.53 -20.39 -16.42
N ALA A 796 -8.25 -20.58 -16.07
CA ALA A 796 -7.58 -21.88 -16.19
C ALA A 796 -8.15 -22.94 -15.23
N LEU A 797 -8.62 -22.51 -14.06
CA LEU A 797 -9.38 -23.33 -13.10
C LEU A 797 -10.86 -23.51 -13.48
N GLU A 798 -11.31 -22.89 -14.58
CA GLU A 798 -12.68 -22.91 -15.09
C GLU A 798 -13.71 -22.40 -14.06
N LYS A 799 -13.34 -21.38 -13.27
CA LYS A 799 -14.20 -20.81 -12.24
C LYS A 799 -14.83 -19.48 -12.70
N PRO A 800 -16.16 -19.30 -12.57
CA PRO A 800 -16.79 -18.00 -12.74
C PRO A 800 -16.15 -16.95 -11.84
N VAL A 801 -15.97 -15.72 -12.35
CA VAL A 801 -15.26 -14.64 -11.66
C VAL A 801 -16.18 -13.45 -11.45
N VAL A 802 -16.16 -12.89 -10.23
CA VAL A 802 -16.83 -11.63 -9.88
C VAL A 802 -15.80 -10.55 -9.57
N VAL A 803 -15.93 -9.36 -10.15
CA VAL A 803 -15.03 -8.23 -9.92
C VAL A 803 -15.79 -6.95 -9.54
N SER A 804 -15.09 -5.91 -9.10
CA SER A 804 -15.70 -4.56 -9.08
C SER A 804 -15.79 -4.00 -10.51
N SER A 805 -16.85 -3.26 -10.85
CA SER A 805 -17.05 -2.88 -12.27
C SER A 805 -16.01 -1.91 -12.83
N GLN A 806 -15.20 -1.27 -11.98
CA GLN A 806 -14.09 -0.44 -12.44
C GLN A 806 -12.84 -1.24 -12.84
N MET A 807 -12.84 -2.56 -12.69
CA MET A 807 -11.77 -3.42 -13.20
C MET A 807 -11.87 -3.59 -14.73
N ILE A 808 -11.51 -2.56 -15.48
CA ILE A 808 -11.71 -2.46 -16.94
C ILE A 808 -11.16 -3.71 -17.65
N GLU A 809 -9.92 -4.09 -17.36
CA GLU A 809 -9.24 -5.26 -17.95
C GLU A 809 -9.92 -6.61 -17.64
N CYS A 810 -10.80 -6.66 -16.64
CA CYS A 810 -11.61 -7.82 -16.33
C CYS A 810 -12.99 -7.75 -17.01
N THR A 811 -13.64 -6.59 -16.95
CA THR A 811 -15.02 -6.40 -17.46
C THR A 811 -15.12 -6.43 -18.98
N VAL A 812 -13.99 -6.41 -19.70
CA VAL A 812 -13.97 -6.63 -21.17
C VAL A 812 -14.39 -8.05 -21.57
N PHE A 813 -14.29 -9.01 -20.66
CA PHE A 813 -14.72 -10.39 -20.91
C PHE A 813 -16.19 -10.57 -20.52
N PRO A 814 -17.09 -10.93 -21.46
CA PRO A 814 -18.50 -11.14 -21.17
C PRO A 814 -18.78 -12.22 -20.11
N GLU A 815 -17.84 -13.16 -19.93
CA GLU A 815 -17.88 -14.20 -18.91
C GLU A 815 -17.59 -13.69 -17.48
N VAL A 816 -17.16 -12.44 -17.31
CA VAL A 816 -16.85 -11.87 -16.00
C VAL A 816 -18.05 -11.09 -15.47
N PHE A 817 -18.51 -11.48 -14.28
CA PHE A 817 -19.58 -10.79 -13.57
C PHE A 817 -19.01 -9.63 -12.75
N HIS A 818 -19.79 -8.58 -12.52
CA HIS A 818 -19.29 -7.41 -11.80
C HIS A 818 -20.37 -6.63 -11.04
N GLY A 819 -19.94 -5.83 -10.06
CA GLY A 819 -20.81 -4.94 -9.30
C GLY A 819 -20.10 -3.71 -8.74
N ASP A 820 -20.88 -2.67 -8.43
CA ASP A 820 -20.42 -1.35 -7.95
C ASP A 820 -20.85 -1.04 -6.51
N SER A 821 -21.37 -2.05 -5.81
CA SER A 821 -21.82 -1.98 -4.43
C SER A 821 -21.91 -3.39 -3.85
N PRO A 822 -21.97 -3.54 -2.51
CA PRO A 822 -22.12 -4.84 -1.87
C PRO A 822 -23.35 -5.61 -2.37
N ALA A 823 -24.48 -4.92 -2.54
CA ALA A 823 -25.71 -5.53 -3.05
C ALA A 823 -25.57 -6.06 -4.48
N THR A 824 -24.96 -5.27 -5.37
CA THR A 824 -24.73 -5.68 -6.76
C THR A 824 -23.65 -6.76 -6.88
N LEU A 825 -22.62 -6.74 -6.03
CA LEU A 825 -21.62 -7.81 -5.93
C LEU A 825 -22.25 -9.12 -5.46
N ALA A 826 -23.20 -9.04 -4.52
CA ALA A 826 -23.94 -10.20 -4.06
C ALA A 826 -24.81 -10.79 -5.16
N ALA A 827 -25.50 -9.95 -5.95
CA ALA A 827 -26.27 -10.39 -7.11
C ALA A 827 -25.37 -10.99 -8.21
N ALA A 828 -24.20 -10.39 -8.47
CA ALA A 828 -23.21 -10.90 -9.41
C ALA A 828 -22.66 -12.28 -8.97
N LEU A 829 -22.44 -12.48 -7.66
CA LEU A 829 -22.06 -13.78 -7.12
C LEU A 829 -23.15 -14.84 -7.31
N ASP A 830 -24.42 -14.48 -7.11
CA ASP A 830 -25.52 -15.42 -7.33
C ASP A 830 -25.57 -15.87 -8.82
N GLN A 831 -25.37 -14.92 -9.75
CA GLN A 831 -25.28 -15.22 -11.18
C GLN A 831 -24.07 -16.09 -11.53
N ALA A 832 -22.91 -15.78 -10.96
CA ALA A 832 -21.68 -16.55 -11.15
C ALA A 832 -21.84 -17.99 -10.63
N LEU A 833 -22.43 -18.17 -9.44
CA LEU A 833 -22.67 -19.48 -8.85
C LEU A 833 -23.72 -20.30 -9.63
N ALA A 834 -24.68 -19.65 -10.30
CA ALA A 834 -25.67 -20.33 -11.13
C ALA A 834 -25.04 -21.02 -12.36
N VAL A 835 -23.94 -20.47 -12.89
CA VAL A 835 -23.23 -21.03 -14.05
C VAL A 835 -21.99 -21.86 -13.70
N ALA A 836 -21.63 -21.97 -12.41
CA ALA A 836 -20.43 -22.70 -11.97
C ALA A 836 -20.40 -24.18 -12.40
N GLY A 837 -21.57 -24.81 -12.54
CA GLY A 837 -21.70 -26.19 -13.03
C GLY A 837 -21.93 -26.31 -14.53
N ASP A 838 -22.05 -25.21 -15.27
CA ASP A 838 -22.35 -25.21 -16.70
C ASP A 838 -21.10 -25.56 -17.51
N GLY A 839 -21.12 -26.70 -18.19
CA GLY A 839 -19.99 -27.19 -18.98
C GLY A 839 -19.64 -26.28 -20.16
N GLY A 840 -20.62 -25.59 -20.75
CA GLY A 840 -20.39 -24.66 -21.85
C GLY A 840 -19.70 -23.38 -21.39
N PHE A 841 -20.08 -22.85 -20.22
CA PHE A 841 -19.44 -21.71 -19.58
C PHE A 841 -17.99 -22.04 -19.21
N ARG A 842 -17.76 -23.20 -18.57
CA ARG A 842 -16.41 -23.68 -18.23
C ARG A 842 -15.51 -23.85 -19.46
N ALA A 843 -16.04 -24.39 -20.56
CA ALA A 843 -15.28 -24.51 -21.81
C ALA A 843 -14.87 -23.16 -22.42
N ARG A 844 -15.73 -22.13 -22.31
CA ARG A 844 -15.37 -20.76 -22.72
C ARG A 844 -14.25 -20.19 -21.86
N LEU A 845 -14.34 -20.34 -20.53
CA LEU A 845 -13.25 -19.95 -19.63
C LEU A 845 -11.93 -20.66 -19.95
N ALA A 846 -11.99 -21.97 -20.22
CA ALA A 846 -10.82 -22.74 -20.61
C ALA A 846 -10.17 -22.19 -21.90
N THR A 847 -11.00 -21.84 -22.89
CA THR A 847 -10.56 -21.22 -24.15
C THR A 847 -9.92 -19.86 -23.90
N LEU A 848 -10.52 -19.02 -23.05
CA LEU A 848 -9.97 -17.73 -22.67
C LEU A 848 -8.62 -17.87 -21.97
N ALA A 849 -8.43 -18.88 -21.11
CA ALA A 849 -7.13 -19.16 -20.51
C ALA A 849 -6.06 -19.51 -21.56
N ASP A 850 -6.39 -20.35 -22.55
CA ASP A 850 -5.46 -20.75 -23.62
C ASP A 850 -5.07 -19.57 -24.54
N GLN A 851 -6.02 -18.67 -24.79
CA GLN A 851 -5.79 -17.44 -25.56
C GLN A 851 -4.91 -16.44 -24.81
N ASN A 852 -4.91 -16.51 -23.47
CA ASN A 852 -4.19 -15.61 -22.58
C ASN A 852 -3.01 -16.31 -21.86
N ASP A 853 -2.50 -17.42 -22.41
CA ASP A 853 -1.34 -18.12 -21.86
C ASP A 853 -0.05 -17.28 -21.97
N TRP A 854 0.85 -17.40 -21.00
CA TRP A 854 2.15 -16.72 -21.01
C TRP A 854 2.98 -16.98 -22.26
N ASP A 855 2.87 -18.16 -22.89
CA ASP A 855 3.57 -18.48 -24.14
C ASP A 855 3.07 -17.58 -25.29
N ARG A 856 1.80 -17.14 -25.28
CA ARG A 856 1.28 -16.14 -26.23
C ARG A 856 1.85 -14.75 -25.96
N ARG A 857 2.03 -14.38 -24.68
CA ARG A 857 2.62 -13.09 -24.28
C ARG A 857 4.08 -13.00 -24.69
N ALA A 858 4.86 -14.04 -24.40
CA ALA A 858 6.26 -14.15 -24.81
C ALA A 858 6.42 -14.11 -26.34
N ALA A 859 5.56 -14.79 -27.10
CA ALA A 859 5.58 -14.72 -28.57
C ALA A 859 5.30 -13.32 -29.13
N ARG A 860 4.51 -12.49 -28.42
CA ARG A 860 4.30 -11.07 -28.80
C ARG A 860 5.54 -10.24 -28.51
N LEU A 861 6.14 -10.44 -27.33
CA LEU A 861 7.37 -9.75 -26.91
C LEU A 861 8.56 -10.08 -27.82
N ASP A 862 8.80 -11.36 -28.13
CA ASP A 862 9.86 -11.83 -29.05
C ASP A 862 9.73 -11.20 -30.44
N ARG A 863 8.52 -11.22 -31.04
CA ARG A 863 8.30 -10.64 -32.37
C ARG A 863 8.62 -9.16 -32.41
N ALA A 864 8.30 -8.43 -31.35
CA ALA A 864 8.59 -7.00 -31.25
C ALA A 864 10.08 -6.74 -31.01
N ALA A 865 10.71 -7.47 -30.08
CA ALA A 865 12.13 -7.34 -29.78
C ALA A 865 13.00 -7.60 -31.02
N ARG A 866 12.63 -8.58 -31.86
CA ARG A 866 13.29 -8.84 -33.15
C ARG A 866 13.18 -7.67 -34.12
N ARG A 867 12.02 -7.00 -34.20
CA ARG A 867 11.83 -5.80 -35.03
C ARG A 867 12.64 -4.62 -34.50
N GLY A 868 12.74 -4.48 -33.18
CA GLY A 868 13.59 -3.49 -32.52
C GLY A 868 15.07 -3.69 -32.85
N ALA A 869 15.56 -4.93 -32.78
CA ALA A 869 16.94 -5.27 -33.12
C ALA A 869 17.33 -4.91 -34.57
N VAL A 870 16.39 -5.07 -35.52
CA VAL A 870 16.58 -4.64 -36.92
C VAL A 870 16.70 -3.12 -37.05
N ARG A 871 15.96 -2.34 -36.25
CA ARG A 871 16.06 -0.87 -36.25
C ARG A 871 17.34 -0.36 -35.60
N ALA A 872 17.87 -1.07 -34.60
CA ALA A 872 19.13 -0.74 -33.92
C ALA A 872 20.39 -1.15 -34.70
N GLY A 873 20.24 -1.81 -35.87
CA GLY A 873 21.37 -2.27 -36.68
C GLY A 873 22.14 -3.47 -36.10
N ALA A 874 21.50 -4.26 -35.23
CA ALA A 874 22.12 -5.34 -34.44
C ALA A 874 21.85 -6.76 -34.96
N LEU A 875 21.47 -6.93 -36.23
CA LEU A 875 21.29 -8.25 -36.87
C LEU A 875 22.07 -8.34 -38.19
#